data_AF-A0A7S1ALY0-F1
#
_entry.id   AF-A0A7S1ALY0-F1
#
_cell.length_a   1.000
_cell.length_b   1.000
_cell.length_c   1.000
_cell.angle_alpha   90.00
_cell.angle_beta   90.00
_cell.angle_gamma   90.00
#
_symmetry.space_group_name_H-M   'P 1'
#
loop_
_entity.id
_entity.type
_entity.pdbx_description
1 polymer ?
#
loop_
_entity_poly.entity_id
_entity_poly.type
_entity_poly.pdbx_seq_one_letter_code
_entity_poly.pdbx_strand_id
1 'polypeptide(L)'
;MQLFEEHFSACSTHVRTVNWDSRFADVSTVLRSSIPRLVEERCRGARHRTSCGLAEQVAWASVDETLFVWDYRGEDQEVLVVPADSTIICVGFCPPRHGLFDVHMLLVVCTRMTVSLVGLANSTGHGQPASLDTAVQRPSPSGMLRAWGGDQRSGGVPIRRLLLVPLEGYATRTDGAVLHAVRHTSDGRIFLCGTHLYELAYARQQRSWLQGNSRCRLVQHAGWQARLRDFIVPSASRIRLMECAPREFIFTVDEVNTIRLLRVRDTQEEGVSEVKELASLTLDALAKQAGERARVITHLFPELGPAGPCLCLATSVGERLFFVCSAGEKFGFWLQGSGDAVGSLMEESPCIYDDGVWISGGVDVSFFARVEAEGGMELHQTLKLDSPVLDIVEESELSQPGQARWFAVLVANAIHVLRLSFKTPQWPPTNDLECCAHLMIASNPSLAAWSLDDARLPTFEEQHRCLEEGRAQPQMHLGMWCQGFLRFLSIVMRQVWGAVLVERRRGLSAVLSEKCVQRVLAKLRPAVRSMQGTPAGRTPCEVAKRSAVYVRRPLDGEAQAQARHVLHTVVTMTERAQEVLSLVSILHVHKNAYRVLQTVTETALGALLTEPLRTLVSTPQSMAPVIQLCTALIVESGLTTPAAELAFEAQGRSIPPCATPVRRVLGGDICKELEVQCPGIFAQVDLDFVRGQISRREPSNGEFIHRYMRCVSSNSLEDHWNALARSIAKMAQTDPRGAADIVIEKLQHVCEVGPADEATMRHVTLLLQGLVGSIQPEPMCRPVFEHLFVKTAAMVVPGHAGRPAAHRIILEHLLSSSRHHPIFDWLLDTSTTDIVSFLEESSSPVAGEFLWKYHWRHNQPERASGILLSIAEKPSTCSLEERIRYLDLSREAAGRSSKKELVEKLTLQLDLAMRVQTPLCLELQLIASDSRLSTRWHETAESRLKEFSQLQDLHTLFQTAVHFGLFHIILVAAHLSPAHNKELASSIWVSVFFPSLCPYSSTEMVSKPAVERGLFPLLLVRRCASFLTSDSEISQEVRIEDFQCRTTKLVEELEAALPSSMWDPRWVVTLLEYCNCVWLHTFETVDTEQDRAWVALHILPRRPYRYTFLTIVKLYADMIAGLGVWAADLKSSISDTHPISEDELCNHIGTVLLFIIDRWMRTELIDADPSAWSEVARVLDHLKLLRFDDATRLLDVGGQLAQSRSQCPTVTRPVVEATVDTCY
;
A
#
# COMPACT_ATOMS: atom_id res chain seq x y z
N MET A 1 24.98 17.94 -3.52
CA MET A 1 26.25 17.18 -3.54
C MET A 1 27.45 18.12 -3.59
N GLN A 2 27.70 18.87 -4.67
CA GLN A 2 28.81 19.85 -4.73
C GLN A 2 28.80 20.87 -3.58
N LEU A 3 27.66 21.50 -3.30
CA LEU A 3 27.51 22.41 -2.15
C LEU A 3 27.81 21.76 -0.79
N PHE A 4 27.53 20.46 -0.64
CA PHE A 4 27.91 19.72 0.56
C PHE A 4 29.44 19.58 0.62
N GLU A 5 30.08 19.15 -0.47
CA GLU A 5 31.54 18.94 -0.54
C GLU A 5 32.37 20.22 -0.35
N GLU A 6 31.90 21.38 -0.85
CA GLU A 6 32.53 22.68 -0.62
C GLU A 6 32.52 23.08 0.87
N HIS A 7 31.44 22.78 1.60
CA HIS A 7 31.38 23.05 3.04
C HIS A 7 32.18 22.04 3.88
N PHE A 8 32.39 20.82 3.36
CA PHE A 8 33.27 19.83 3.98
C PHE A 8 34.74 20.24 3.92
N SER A 9 35.17 20.92 2.86
CA SER A 9 36.56 21.35 2.65
C SER A 9 36.89 22.71 3.28
N ALA A 10 35.90 23.59 3.46
CA ALA A 10 36.08 24.98 3.92
C ALA A 10 36.14 25.21 5.44
N CYS A 11 36.11 24.17 6.28
CA CYS A 11 36.24 24.34 7.73
C CYS A 11 37.67 24.79 8.11
N SER A 12 37.82 26.09 8.35
CA SER A 12 39.02 26.83 8.78
C SER A 12 39.99 26.07 9.70
N THR A 13 41.28 26.22 9.41
CA THR A 13 42.45 25.61 10.06
C THR A 13 42.99 26.39 11.27
N HIS A 14 42.42 27.56 11.60
CA HIS A 14 42.82 28.38 12.76
C HIS A 14 41.64 28.68 13.68
N VAL A 15 41.61 27.98 14.81
CA VAL A 15 40.62 28.15 15.87
C VAL A 15 41.02 29.36 16.73
N ARG A 16 40.12 30.34 16.91
CA ARG A 16 40.34 31.45 17.84
C ARG A 16 39.78 31.10 19.21
N THR A 17 40.62 31.19 20.23
CA THR A 17 40.22 30.99 21.62
C THR A 17 39.46 32.22 22.13
N VAL A 18 38.27 32.02 22.72
CA VAL A 18 37.42 33.08 23.26
C VAL A 18 37.10 32.77 24.73
N ASN A 19 37.00 33.80 25.56
CA ASN A 19 36.60 33.65 26.96
C ASN A 19 35.24 32.95 27.09
N TRP A 20 35.08 32.12 28.13
CA TRP A 20 33.83 31.43 28.41
C TRP A 20 32.64 32.38 28.43
N ASP A 21 31.59 31.99 27.73
CA ASP A 21 30.32 32.69 27.77
C ASP A 21 29.22 31.71 28.19
N SER A 22 28.71 31.95 29.40
CA SER A 22 27.65 31.16 30.06
C SER A 22 26.34 31.10 29.26
N ARG A 23 26.24 31.88 28.18
CA ARG A 23 25.17 31.87 27.19
C ARG A 23 25.19 30.66 26.24
N PHE A 24 26.37 30.12 25.93
CA PHE A 24 26.54 29.02 24.95
C PHE A 24 26.78 27.67 25.60
N ALA A 25 27.53 27.64 26.71
CA ALA A 25 27.83 26.43 27.44
C ALA A 25 27.86 26.68 28.95
N ASP A 26 27.60 25.63 29.71
CA ASP A 26 27.62 25.63 31.17
C ASP A 26 28.36 24.38 31.67
N VAL A 27 29.27 24.57 32.63
CA VAL A 27 30.00 23.49 33.29
C VAL A 27 29.61 23.51 34.76
N SER A 28 29.06 22.40 35.23
CA SER A 28 28.61 22.24 36.62
C SER A 28 29.14 20.96 37.24
N THR A 29 29.47 20.99 38.52
CA THR A 29 29.76 19.76 39.29
C THR A 29 28.44 19.16 39.75
N VAL A 30 28.15 17.93 39.31
CA VAL A 30 26.89 17.24 39.62
C VAL A 30 27.04 16.29 40.80
N LEU A 31 28.17 15.58 40.88
CA LEU A 31 28.47 14.68 41.98
C LEU A 31 29.87 14.97 42.51
N ARG A 32 30.02 14.98 43.83
CA ARG A 32 31.30 14.91 44.52
C ARG A 32 31.28 13.66 45.39
N SER A 33 32.14 12.70 45.06
CA SER A 33 32.26 11.42 45.77
C SER A 33 33.58 11.40 46.53
N SER A 34 33.56 11.13 47.84
CA SER A 34 34.78 11.00 48.63
C SER A 34 35.49 9.68 48.33
N ILE A 35 36.82 9.64 48.47
CA ILE A 35 37.57 8.38 48.37
C ILE A 35 37.21 7.49 49.59
N PRO A 36 36.95 6.18 49.41
CA PRO A 36 36.65 5.28 50.51
C PRO A 36 37.77 5.26 51.55
N ARG A 37 37.43 5.34 52.85
CA ARG A 37 38.40 5.42 53.95
C ARG A 37 39.42 4.26 53.94
N LEU A 38 38.98 3.06 53.58
CA LEU A 38 39.86 1.89 53.46
C LEU A 38 41.00 2.13 52.46
N VAL A 39 40.69 2.73 51.30
CA VAL A 39 41.68 3.02 50.26
C VAL A 39 42.62 4.13 50.73
N GLU A 40 42.07 5.17 51.36
CA GLU A 40 42.86 6.29 51.89
C GLU A 40 43.87 5.84 52.96
N GLU A 41 43.45 5.01 53.92
CA GLU A 41 44.31 4.44 54.96
C GLU A 41 45.41 3.56 54.35
N ARG A 42 45.09 2.76 53.33
CA ARG A 42 46.05 1.90 52.64
C ARG A 42 47.07 2.70 51.84
N CYS A 43 46.63 3.73 51.12
CA CYS A 43 47.53 4.63 50.38
C CYS A 43 48.53 5.33 51.31
N ARG A 44 48.10 5.77 52.52
CA ARG A 44 49.01 6.35 53.52
C ARG A 44 50.05 5.36 54.05
N GLY A 45 49.74 4.07 54.06
CA GLY A 45 50.61 3.00 54.53
C GLY A 45 51.48 2.33 53.46
N ALA A 46 51.48 2.84 52.23
CA ALA A 46 52.19 2.25 51.09
C ALA A 46 53.71 2.24 51.28
N ARG A 47 54.39 1.17 50.85
CA ARG A 47 55.84 0.99 51.04
C ARG A 47 56.66 1.20 49.78
N HIS A 48 56.12 0.85 48.61
CA HIS A 48 56.88 0.81 47.36
C HIS A 48 56.27 1.67 46.27
N ARG A 49 54.99 1.46 45.94
CA ARG A 49 54.34 2.16 44.83
C ARG A 49 52.85 2.32 45.05
N THR A 50 52.36 3.51 44.76
CA THR A 50 50.93 3.80 44.64
C THR A 50 50.64 4.34 43.25
N SER A 51 49.51 3.94 42.68
CA SER A 51 48.97 4.51 41.45
C SER A 51 47.45 4.46 41.52
N CYS A 52 46.77 5.40 40.90
CA CYS A 52 45.32 5.47 40.85
C CYS A 52 44.86 6.00 39.50
N GLY A 53 43.58 5.80 39.21
CA GLY A 53 42.97 6.34 38.00
C GLY A 53 41.48 6.06 37.96
N LEU A 54 40.90 6.41 36.83
CA LEU A 54 39.49 6.25 36.53
C LEU A 54 39.30 5.31 35.34
N ALA A 55 38.17 4.65 35.34
CA ALA A 55 37.56 3.99 34.20
C ALA A 55 36.07 4.37 34.20
N GLU A 56 35.35 4.06 33.11
CA GLU A 56 33.92 4.37 33.02
C GLU A 56 33.17 3.78 34.24
N GLN A 57 32.56 4.65 35.04
CA GLN A 57 31.82 4.34 36.29
C GLN A 57 32.64 3.71 37.43
N VAL A 58 33.94 3.48 37.26
CA VAL A 58 34.78 2.75 38.22
C VAL A 58 36.04 3.54 38.55
N ALA A 59 36.39 3.62 39.82
CA ALA A 59 37.66 4.19 40.28
C ALA A 59 38.55 3.08 40.82
N TRP A 60 39.86 3.27 40.68
CA TRP A 60 40.83 2.27 41.14
C TRP A 60 42.06 2.90 41.77
N ALA A 61 42.66 2.15 42.71
CA ALA A 61 43.92 2.48 43.35
C ALA A 61 44.73 1.20 43.56
N SER A 62 45.94 1.16 43.02
CA SER A 62 46.94 0.14 43.34
C SER A 62 47.84 0.64 44.46
N VAL A 63 48.00 -0.18 45.50
CA VAL A 63 48.92 0.04 46.61
C VAL A 63 49.79 -1.21 46.72
N ASP A 64 51.06 -1.07 46.36
CA ASP A 64 52.04 -2.15 46.31
C ASP A 64 51.56 -3.36 45.49
N GLU A 65 51.15 -4.45 46.14
CA GLU A 65 50.70 -5.71 45.54
C GLU A 65 49.17 -5.89 45.54
N THR A 66 48.42 -4.86 45.91
CA THR A 66 46.95 -4.93 46.01
C THR A 66 46.30 -3.85 45.15
N LEU A 67 45.30 -4.24 44.36
CA LEU A 67 44.46 -3.33 43.59
C LEU A 67 43.08 -3.20 44.26
N PHE A 68 42.67 -1.97 44.54
CA PHE A 68 41.36 -1.60 45.05
C PHE A 68 40.52 -1.02 43.91
N VAL A 69 39.27 -1.45 43.79
CA VAL A 69 38.34 -1.04 42.72
C VAL A 69 36.98 -0.77 43.34
N TRP A 70 36.36 0.37 43.05
CA TRP A 70 35.04 0.70 43.59
C TRP A 70 34.19 1.49 42.60
N ASP A 71 32.88 1.40 42.76
CA ASP A 71 31.92 2.26 42.07
C ASP A 71 31.88 3.61 42.79
N TYR A 72 32.32 4.67 42.12
CA TYR A 72 32.33 6.01 42.71
C TYR A 72 30.97 6.72 42.65
N ARG A 73 29.96 6.14 41.98
CA ARG A 73 28.56 6.62 41.94
C ARG A 73 27.64 5.91 42.92
N GLY A 74 27.98 4.69 43.34
CA GLY A 74 27.20 3.92 44.29
C GLY A 74 27.13 4.58 45.67
N GLU A 75 25.96 4.52 46.32
CA GLU A 75 25.77 5.09 47.67
C GLU A 75 26.61 4.35 48.73
N ASP A 76 26.80 3.03 48.59
CA ASP A 76 27.50 2.19 49.55
C ASP A 76 29.02 2.11 49.35
N GLN A 77 29.57 2.66 48.25
CA GLN A 77 30.99 2.64 47.87
C GLN A 77 31.74 1.33 48.22
N GLU A 78 31.17 0.16 47.89
CA GLU A 78 31.79 -1.13 48.18
C GLU A 78 33.13 -1.26 47.43
N VAL A 79 34.22 -1.53 48.18
CA VAL A 79 35.57 -1.64 47.63
C VAL A 79 35.91 -3.11 47.37
N LEU A 80 36.11 -3.44 46.10
CA LEU A 80 36.61 -4.73 45.64
C LEU A 80 38.14 -4.76 45.74
N VAL A 81 38.69 -5.88 46.22
CA VAL A 81 40.12 -6.06 46.44
C VAL A 81 40.64 -7.18 45.54
N VAL A 82 41.62 -6.87 44.70
CA VAL A 82 42.28 -7.80 43.78
C VAL A 82 43.75 -7.95 44.21
N PRO A 83 44.15 -9.10 44.77
CA PRO A 83 45.54 -9.36 45.12
C PRO A 83 46.38 -9.69 43.87
N ALA A 84 47.62 -9.22 43.83
CA ALA A 84 48.60 -9.55 42.81
C ALA A 84 49.77 -10.34 43.39
N ASP A 85 50.58 -10.96 42.52
CA ASP A 85 51.72 -11.79 42.92
C ASP A 85 52.95 -10.99 43.40
N SER A 86 53.02 -9.72 43.01
CA SER A 86 54.11 -8.78 43.33
C SER A 86 53.64 -7.35 43.07
N THR A 87 54.51 -6.36 43.30
CA THR A 87 54.18 -4.94 43.11
C THR A 87 53.61 -4.67 41.72
N ILE A 88 52.42 -4.07 41.69
CA ILE A 88 51.69 -3.72 40.48
C ILE A 88 52.40 -2.57 39.76
N ILE A 89 52.69 -2.76 38.48
CA ILE A 89 53.40 -1.78 37.64
C ILE A 89 52.41 -0.90 36.88
N CYS A 90 51.41 -1.53 36.27
CA CYS A 90 50.33 -0.85 35.56
C CYS A 90 49.06 -1.69 35.59
N VAL A 91 47.94 -1.00 35.49
CA VAL A 91 46.59 -1.57 35.42
C VAL A 91 45.93 -1.07 34.14
N GLY A 92 45.21 -1.94 33.46
CA GLY A 92 44.39 -1.57 32.31
C GLY A 92 42.95 -2.04 32.49
N PHE A 93 41.99 -1.21 32.09
CA PHE A 93 40.59 -1.59 31.98
C PHE A 93 40.28 -1.76 30.50
N CYS A 94 39.78 -2.93 30.11
CA CYS A 94 39.61 -3.28 28.70
C CYS A 94 38.24 -3.94 28.47
N PRO A 95 37.55 -3.64 27.37
CA PRO A 95 36.39 -4.43 26.97
C PRO A 95 36.84 -5.85 26.60
N PRO A 96 36.10 -6.90 26.98
CA PRO A 96 36.41 -8.25 26.54
C PRO A 96 36.20 -8.38 25.02
N ARG A 97 37.03 -9.21 24.37
CA ARG A 97 36.75 -9.66 23.00
C ARG A 97 35.36 -10.29 22.94
N HIS A 98 34.60 -9.95 21.91
CA HIS A 98 33.24 -10.46 21.71
C HIS A 98 33.18 -11.99 21.79
N GLY A 99 32.26 -12.53 22.60
CA GLY A 99 32.00 -13.97 22.73
C GLY A 99 32.96 -14.77 23.62
N LEU A 100 34.01 -14.14 24.19
CA LEU A 100 34.99 -14.83 25.05
C LEU A 100 34.57 -14.92 26.52
N PHE A 101 34.06 -13.83 27.10
CA PHE A 101 33.70 -13.73 28.51
C PHE A 101 32.32 -13.07 28.67
N ASP A 102 31.57 -13.45 29.70
CA ASP A 102 30.32 -12.81 30.10
C ASP A 102 30.58 -11.82 31.26
N VAL A 103 31.42 -10.83 30.98
CA VAL A 103 31.86 -9.80 31.94
C VAL A 103 31.75 -8.42 31.29
N HIS A 104 31.52 -7.39 32.09
CA HIS A 104 31.40 -6.02 31.62
C HIS A 104 32.76 -5.47 31.17
N MET A 105 33.81 -5.69 31.98
CA MET A 105 35.19 -5.29 31.68
C MET A 105 36.20 -6.36 32.12
N LEU A 106 37.39 -6.32 31.53
CA LEU A 106 38.57 -7.05 31.95
C LEU A 106 39.55 -6.08 32.62
N LEU A 107 39.96 -6.41 33.84
CA LEU A 107 41.10 -5.79 34.50
C LEU A 107 42.37 -6.54 34.10
N VAL A 108 43.31 -5.82 33.50
CA VAL A 108 44.65 -6.29 33.17
C VAL A 108 45.60 -5.83 34.27
N VAL A 109 46.08 -6.75 35.09
CA VAL A 109 47.02 -6.44 36.17
C VAL A 109 48.41 -6.89 35.76
N CYS A 110 49.33 -5.93 35.62
CA CYS A 110 50.71 -6.20 35.22
C CYS A 110 51.66 -5.97 36.39
N THR A 111 52.44 -6.99 36.71
CA THR A 111 53.50 -6.93 37.72
C THR A 111 54.87 -7.14 37.07
N ARG A 112 55.94 -7.21 37.87
CA ARG A 112 57.28 -7.55 37.32
C ARG A 112 57.34 -8.99 36.82
N MET A 113 56.45 -9.86 37.31
CA MET A 113 56.53 -11.29 37.10
C MET A 113 55.46 -11.79 36.12
N THR A 114 54.24 -11.25 36.20
CA THR A 114 53.10 -11.75 35.43
C THR A 114 52.20 -10.63 34.89
N VAL A 115 51.47 -10.96 33.83
CA VAL A 115 50.30 -10.23 33.34
C VAL A 115 49.09 -11.14 33.54
N SER A 116 48.08 -10.67 34.27
CA SER A 116 46.88 -11.44 34.60
C SER A 116 45.60 -10.70 34.21
N LEU A 117 44.55 -11.45 33.85
CA LEU A 117 43.22 -10.94 33.56
C LEU A 117 42.25 -11.30 34.69
N VAL A 118 41.46 -10.31 35.12
CA VAL A 118 40.35 -10.49 36.07
C VAL A 118 39.09 -9.92 35.44
N GLY A 119 37.96 -10.61 35.55
CA GLY A 119 36.68 -10.12 35.03
C GLY A 119 35.98 -9.21 36.04
N LEU A 120 35.30 -8.18 35.55
CA LEU A 120 34.38 -7.34 36.32
C LEU A 120 32.97 -7.48 35.73
N ALA A 121 32.00 -7.88 36.54
CA ALA A 121 30.61 -8.06 36.13
C ALA A 121 29.66 -7.18 36.95
N ASN A 122 28.52 -6.81 36.35
CA ASN A 122 27.47 -6.02 37.00
C ASN A 122 26.32 -6.96 37.38
N SER A 123 25.96 -7.06 38.66
CA SER A 123 24.73 -7.78 39.03
C SER A 123 23.53 -6.85 38.91
N THR A 124 22.68 -7.06 37.90
CA THR A 124 21.32 -6.50 37.91
C THR A 124 20.48 -7.39 38.82
N GLY A 125 19.91 -6.80 39.88
CA GLY A 125 19.20 -7.56 40.92
C GLY A 125 17.88 -8.15 40.43
N HIS A 126 17.89 -9.15 39.56
CA HIS A 126 16.78 -10.07 39.26
C HIS A 126 17.37 -11.45 38.88
N GLY A 127 17.42 -12.35 39.86
CA GLY A 127 17.79 -13.75 39.66
C GLY A 127 18.75 -14.25 40.73
N GLN A 128 18.26 -15.15 41.58
CA GLN A 128 19.09 -15.89 42.53
C GLN A 128 20.26 -16.60 41.79
N PRO A 129 21.47 -16.66 42.35
CA PRO A 129 22.52 -17.51 41.82
C PRO A 129 22.11 -18.98 42.05
N ALA A 130 22.06 -19.75 40.96
CA ALA A 130 21.91 -21.19 41.02
C ALA A 130 23.11 -21.79 41.78
N SER A 131 22.77 -22.63 42.75
CA SER A 131 23.62 -23.31 43.73
C SER A 131 24.71 -24.21 43.12
N LEU A 132 25.90 -24.17 43.72
CA LEU A 132 26.75 -25.35 43.89
C LEU A 132 26.67 -25.77 45.36
N ASP A 133 26.22 -27.00 45.60
CA ASP A 133 25.98 -27.58 46.92
C ASP A 133 27.26 -27.75 47.75
N THR A 134 27.18 -27.49 49.06
CA THR A 134 27.45 -28.54 50.06
C THR A 134 26.81 -28.22 51.42
N ALA A 135 26.17 -29.25 51.96
CA ALA A 135 25.36 -29.37 53.18
C ALA A 135 25.80 -28.56 54.43
N VAL A 136 24.81 -28.12 55.24
CA VAL A 136 24.45 -28.70 56.56
C VAL A 136 23.14 -28.09 57.11
N GLN A 137 22.19 -28.99 57.37
CA GLN A 137 21.01 -29.00 58.27
C GLN A 137 20.64 -27.75 59.12
N ARG A 138 19.36 -27.30 59.05
CA ARG A 138 18.24 -27.54 60.02
C ARG A 138 17.06 -26.54 59.83
N PRO A 139 15.83 -26.85 60.29
CA PRO A 139 14.58 -26.34 59.69
C PRO A 139 13.75 -25.32 60.51
N SER A 140 12.96 -24.51 59.77
CA SER A 140 11.59 -23.98 60.05
C SER A 140 11.35 -22.92 61.16
N PRO A 141 10.16 -22.26 61.23
CA PRO A 141 9.28 -21.68 60.19
C PRO A 141 8.71 -20.27 60.57
N SER A 142 7.81 -19.70 59.74
CA SER A 142 6.93 -18.50 59.94
C SER A 142 7.41 -17.25 59.20
N GLY A 143 6.63 -16.54 58.38
CA GLY A 143 5.23 -16.68 58.00
C GLY A 143 4.94 -15.84 56.75
N MET A 144 4.09 -16.40 55.91
CA MET A 144 3.35 -15.75 54.82
C MET A 144 2.59 -14.51 55.33
N LEU A 145 2.66 -13.36 54.65
CA LEU A 145 1.49 -12.55 54.30
C LEU A 145 1.84 -11.32 53.42
N ARG A 146 0.98 -11.10 52.43
CA ARG A 146 0.62 -9.86 51.71
C ARG A 146 1.39 -9.48 50.46
N ALA A 147 0.70 -9.85 49.39
CA ALA A 147 0.60 -9.16 48.13
C ALA A 147 -0.16 -7.80 48.28
N TRP A 148 0.29 -6.81 47.48
CA TRP A 148 -0.43 -5.66 46.85
C TRP A 148 -0.51 -4.31 47.59
N GLY A 149 0.03 -3.28 46.93
CA GLY A 149 -0.42 -1.89 47.03
C GLY A 149 0.68 -0.82 46.88
N GLY A 150 0.60 0.00 45.82
CA GLY A 150 0.94 1.44 45.90
C GLY A 150 2.16 1.98 45.14
N ASP A 151 1.88 2.93 44.24
CA ASP A 151 2.70 4.05 43.72
C ASP A 151 3.97 3.84 42.89
N GLN A 152 3.77 3.89 41.56
CA GLN A 152 4.77 4.35 40.59
C GLN A 152 4.86 5.88 40.62
N ARG A 153 5.78 6.45 41.41
CA ARG A 153 6.32 7.81 41.24
C ARG A 153 7.60 7.98 42.08
N SER A 154 8.69 7.39 41.62
CA SER A 154 10.08 7.78 41.93
C SER A 154 11.00 6.90 41.08
N GLY A 155 11.64 7.48 40.07
CA GLY A 155 12.66 6.81 39.28
C GLY A 155 13.95 6.70 40.08
N GLY A 156 14.01 5.73 41.00
CA GLY A 156 15.28 5.29 41.59
C GLY A 156 16.05 4.48 40.56
N VAL A 157 17.28 4.90 40.24
CA VAL A 157 18.22 4.12 39.43
C VAL A 157 18.43 2.78 40.13
N PRO A 158 18.29 1.62 39.47
CA PRO A 158 18.52 0.33 40.11
C PRO A 158 19.96 0.26 40.63
N ILE A 159 20.11 -0.05 41.92
CA ILE A 159 21.41 -0.18 42.59
C ILE A 159 22.20 -1.30 41.88
N ARG A 160 23.24 -0.92 41.13
CA ARG A 160 24.19 -1.82 40.49
C ARG A 160 25.22 -2.24 41.55
N ARG A 161 25.56 -3.53 41.60
CA ARG A 161 26.65 -4.04 42.45
C ARG A 161 27.74 -4.64 41.56
N LEU A 162 28.99 -4.21 41.77
CA LEU A 162 30.16 -4.72 41.05
C LEU A 162 30.59 -6.06 41.65
N LEU A 163 30.93 -7.04 40.80
CA LEU A 163 31.41 -8.35 41.19
C LEU A 163 32.71 -8.70 40.44
N LEU A 164 33.70 -9.21 41.19
CA LEU A 164 34.91 -9.79 40.60
C LEU A 164 34.64 -11.22 40.13
N VAL A 165 35.03 -11.51 38.88
CA VAL A 165 34.95 -12.83 38.27
C VAL A 165 36.38 -13.35 38.05
N PRO A 166 36.85 -14.36 38.80
CA PRO A 166 38.18 -14.91 38.61
C PRO A 166 38.28 -15.64 37.26
N LEU A 167 39.31 -15.33 36.48
CA LEU A 167 39.57 -15.94 35.17
C LEU A 167 40.74 -16.92 35.24
N GLU A 168 40.48 -18.14 35.69
CA GLU A 168 41.50 -19.17 35.84
C GLU A 168 42.19 -19.52 34.50
N GLY A 169 43.53 -19.57 34.54
CA GLY A 169 44.36 -19.84 33.37
C GLY A 169 44.64 -18.61 32.50
N TYR A 170 44.14 -17.42 32.82
CA TYR A 170 44.42 -16.18 32.07
C TYR A 170 45.52 -15.34 32.73
N ALA A 171 46.66 -15.97 33.01
CA ALA A 171 47.88 -15.29 33.45
C ALA A 171 49.11 -15.82 32.69
N THR A 172 50.00 -14.92 32.26
CA THR A 172 51.25 -15.24 31.56
C THR A 172 52.43 -14.54 32.22
N ARG A 173 53.64 -15.07 32.06
CA ARG A 173 54.87 -14.42 32.52
C ARG A 173 55.22 -13.24 31.62
N THR A 174 55.86 -12.22 32.21
CA THR A 174 56.40 -11.05 31.51
C THR A 174 57.79 -11.28 30.94
N ASP A 175 58.45 -12.40 31.29
CA ASP A 175 59.81 -12.77 30.87
C ASP A 175 60.85 -11.65 31.07
N GLY A 176 60.70 -10.87 32.15
CA GLY A 176 61.59 -9.77 32.50
C GLY A 176 61.28 -8.44 31.79
N ALA A 177 60.29 -8.40 30.90
CA ALA A 177 59.82 -7.16 30.29
C ALA A 177 59.10 -6.27 31.32
N VAL A 178 59.53 -5.01 31.42
CA VAL A 178 58.87 -4.00 32.27
C VAL A 178 57.79 -3.31 31.45
N LEU A 179 56.56 -3.79 31.60
CA LEU A 179 55.38 -3.26 30.91
C LEU A 179 54.78 -2.13 31.74
N HIS A 180 54.57 -0.97 31.13
CA HIS A 180 54.21 0.26 31.86
C HIS A 180 52.92 0.93 31.39
N ALA A 181 52.42 0.59 30.20
CA ALA A 181 51.08 0.98 29.77
C ALA A 181 50.33 -0.18 29.12
N VAL A 182 49.02 -0.18 29.32
CA VAL A 182 48.05 -1.09 28.71
C VAL A 182 47.09 -0.25 27.87
N ARG A 183 46.86 -0.65 26.62
CA ARG A 183 45.83 -0.08 25.75
C ARG A 183 45.06 -1.19 25.06
N HIS A 184 43.87 -0.85 24.59
CA HIS A 184 43.03 -1.80 23.90
C HIS A 184 42.42 -1.20 22.65
N THR A 185 42.07 -2.08 21.72
CA THR A 185 41.26 -1.75 20.55
C THR A 185 39.77 -1.92 20.85
N SER A 186 38.90 -1.40 19.98
CA SER A 186 37.45 -1.49 20.14
C SER A 186 36.90 -2.92 20.04
N ASP A 187 37.64 -3.84 19.44
CA ASP A 187 37.31 -5.28 19.36
C ASP A 187 37.88 -6.10 20.54
N GLY A 188 38.49 -5.44 21.53
CA GLY A 188 38.96 -6.06 22.77
C GLY A 188 40.38 -6.67 22.71
N ARG A 189 41.20 -6.38 21.69
CA ARG A 189 42.63 -6.76 21.74
C ARG A 189 43.35 -5.90 22.76
N ILE A 190 44.34 -6.47 23.42
CA ILE A 190 45.08 -5.82 24.49
C ILE A 190 46.54 -5.71 24.06
N PHE A 191 47.04 -4.47 24.01
CA PHE A 191 48.41 -4.13 23.71
C PHE A 191 49.09 -3.58 24.96
N LEU A 192 50.34 -4.00 25.18
CA LEU A 192 51.18 -3.55 26.28
C LEU A 192 52.47 -2.96 25.72
N CYS A 193 52.97 -1.89 26.33
CA CYS A 193 54.25 -1.32 25.92
C CYS A 193 55.30 -1.39 27.03
N GLY A 194 56.53 -1.65 26.59
CA GLY A 194 57.77 -1.60 27.37
C GLY A 194 58.85 -0.97 26.50
N THR A 195 59.97 -1.67 26.35
CA THR A 195 60.96 -1.36 25.31
C THR A 195 60.41 -1.61 23.90
N HIS A 196 59.52 -2.59 23.76
CA HIS A 196 58.83 -2.93 22.52
C HIS A 196 57.31 -2.95 22.71
N LEU A 197 56.60 -3.12 21.61
CA LEU A 197 55.15 -3.36 21.59
C LEU A 197 54.88 -4.84 21.83
N TYR A 198 53.97 -5.14 22.75
CA TYR A 198 53.51 -6.49 23.07
C TYR A 198 51.99 -6.59 22.87
N GLU A 199 51.50 -7.74 22.45
CA GLU A 199 50.08 -8.09 22.41
C GLU A 199 49.80 -9.22 23.40
N LEU A 200 48.83 -9.02 24.29
CA LEU A 200 48.32 -10.09 25.13
C LEU A 200 47.23 -10.84 24.35
N ALA A 201 47.61 -11.97 23.76
CA ALA A 201 46.69 -12.82 23.02
C ALA A 201 46.03 -13.82 23.98
N TYR A 202 44.70 -13.75 24.09
CA TYR A 202 43.90 -14.64 24.95
C TYR A 202 42.79 -15.34 24.15
N ALA A 203 42.49 -16.60 24.52
CA ALA A 203 41.53 -17.47 23.82
C ALA A 203 40.74 -18.38 24.79
N ARG A 204 39.62 -18.96 24.33
CA ARG A 204 38.72 -19.80 25.16
C ARG A 204 39.23 -21.23 25.33
N GLN A 205 39.90 -21.77 24.31
CA GLN A 205 40.37 -23.16 24.27
C GLN A 205 41.88 -23.24 24.45
N GLN A 206 42.32 -24.28 25.16
CA GLN A 206 43.72 -24.63 25.34
C GLN A 206 44.25 -25.27 24.05
N ARG A 207 45.35 -24.74 23.50
CA ARG A 207 45.82 -25.09 22.15
C ARG A 207 46.74 -26.31 22.07
N SER A 208 47.39 -26.69 23.17
CA SER A 208 48.32 -27.83 23.18
C SER A 208 48.59 -28.29 24.61
N TRP A 209 48.85 -29.58 24.80
CA TRP A 209 49.28 -30.15 26.08
C TRP A 209 50.77 -29.83 26.40
N LEU A 210 51.55 -29.41 25.39
CA LEU A 210 52.99 -29.11 25.51
C LEU A 210 53.29 -27.69 25.99
N GLN A 211 52.35 -26.76 25.84
CA GLN A 211 52.41 -25.44 26.48
C GLN A 211 51.50 -25.53 27.71
N GLY A 212 52.05 -25.29 28.91
CA GLY A 212 51.35 -25.47 30.19
C GLY A 212 50.00 -24.75 30.28
N ASN A 213 49.28 -24.93 31.40
CA ASN A 213 47.86 -24.54 31.64
C ASN A 213 47.42 -23.07 31.37
N SER A 214 48.23 -22.22 30.72
CA SER A 214 47.87 -20.84 30.36
C SER A 214 47.03 -20.75 29.08
N ARG A 215 45.94 -20.00 29.15
CA ARG A 215 44.99 -19.64 28.07
C ARG A 215 45.28 -18.26 27.47
N CYS A 216 46.33 -17.59 27.93
CA CYS A 216 46.85 -16.35 27.36
C CYS A 216 48.36 -16.41 27.13
N ARG A 217 48.86 -15.65 26.16
CA ARG A 217 50.28 -15.49 25.88
C ARG A 217 50.63 -14.04 25.62
N LEU A 218 51.84 -13.65 26.00
CA LEU A 218 52.41 -12.36 25.67
C LEU A 218 53.23 -12.48 24.37
N VAL A 219 52.87 -11.72 23.35
CA VAL A 219 53.48 -11.77 22.01
C VAL A 219 54.21 -10.47 21.74
N GLN A 220 55.52 -10.52 21.48
CA GLN A 220 56.30 -9.34 21.15
C GLN A 220 56.25 -9.04 19.65
N HIS A 221 55.76 -7.84 19.31
CA HIS A 221 55.73 -7.32 17.95
C HIS A 221 56.97 -6.46 17.68
N ALA A 222 57.97 -7.07 17.05
CA ALA A 222 59.16 -6.39 16.58
C ALA A 222 59.32 -6.64 15.07
N GLY A 223 59.41 -5.57 14.27
CA GLY A 223 59.69 -5.70 12.84
C GLY A 223 61.04 -6.41 12.62
N TRP A 224 61.15 -7.21 11.57
CA TRP A 224 62.39 -7.92 11.22
C TRP A 224 63.63 -6.98 11.17
N GLN A 225 63.43 -5.75 10.68
CA GLN A 225 64.47 -4.71 10.65
C GLN A 225 64.88 -4.20 12.04
N ALA A 226 63.96 -4.17 13.02
CA ALA A 226 64.25 -3.79 14.40
C ALA A 226 65.03 -4.90 15.12
N ARG A 227 64.62 -6.17 14.93
CA ARG A 227 65.37 -7.33 15.43
C ARG A 227 66.81 -7.39 14.89
N LEU A 228 67.04 -7.00 13.64
CA LEU A 228 68.40 -6.91 13.06
C LEU A 228 69.20 -5.69 13.57
N ARG A 229 68.55 -4.54 13.82
CA ARG A 229 69.21 -3.35 14.38
C ARG A 229 69.63 -3.53 15.83
N ASP A 230 68.81 -4.18 16.65
CA ASP A 230 69.10 -4.46 18.05
C ASP A 230 70.34 -5.35 18.24
N PHE A 231 70.75 -6.08 17.19
CA PHE A 231 72.00 -6.85 17.15
C PHE A 231 73.27 -6.01 16.82
N ILE A 232 73.12 -4.84 16.19
CA ILE A 232 74.25 -4.04 15.66
C ILE A 232 74.45 -2.74 16.44
N VAL A 233 73.37 -2.10 16.92
CA VAL A 233 73.42 -0.90 17.76
C VAL A 233 72.27 -0.95 18.79
N PRO A 234 72.55 -1.09 20.11
CA PRO A 234 71.52 -1.09 21.14
C PRO A 234 71.06 0.35 21.37
N SER A 235 70.12 0.82 20.57
CA SER A 235 69.55 2.18 20.68
C SER A 235 68.03 2.15 20.47
N ALA A 236 67.38 1.07 20.88
CA ALA A 236 65.93 1.02 20.96
C ALA A 236 65.47 1.94 22.10
N SER A 237 65.12 3.18 21.73
CA SER A 237 64.39 4.09 22.62
C SER A 237 63.10 3.42 23.06
N ARG A 238 62.82 3.48 24.36
CA ARG A 238 61.60 2.90 24.92
C ARG A 238 60.37 3.59 24.33
N ILE A 239 59.29 2.84 24.11
CA ILE A 239 57.99 3.44 23.75
C ILE A 239 57.48 4.15 24.99
N ARG A 240 57.33 5.48 24.93
CA ARG A 240 56.85 6.31 26.04
C ARG A 240 55.33 6.45 26.02
N LEU A 241 54.73 6.63 24.85
CA LEU A 241 53.29 6.75 24.68
C LEU A 241 52.78 5.74 23.66
N MET A 242 51.60 5.18 23.92
CA MET A 242 50.91 4.27 23.01
C MET A 242 49.41 4.54 23.12
N GLU A 243 48.76 4.70 21.97
CA GLU A 243 47.30 4.83 21.90
C GLU A 243 46.72 4.04 20.72
N CYS A 244 45.57 3.41 20.94
CA CYS A 244 44.87 2.64 19.92
C CYS A 244 43.75 3.49 19.31
N ALA A 245 43.74 3.62 17.99
CA ALA A 245 42.64 4.29 17.28
C ALA A 245 41.46 3.32 17.08
N PRO A 246 40.25 3.83 16.80
CA PRO A 246 39.15 2.98 16.36
C PRO A 246 39.55 2.15 15.13
N ARG A 247 39.20 0.85 15.12
CA ARG A 247 39.57 -0.17 14.11
C ARG A 247 40.98 -0.74 14.29
N GLU A 248 41.85 -0.61 13.28
CA GLU A 248 43.07 -1.41 13.10
C GLU A 248 44.36 -0.58 13.18
N PHE A 249 44.35 0.58 13.85
CA PHE A 249 45.52 1.47 13.91
C PHE A 249 46.02 1.69 15.34
N ILE A 250 47.35 1.74 15.51
CA ILE A 250 48.02 2.06 16.77
C ILE A 250 49.03 3.17 16.50
N PHE A 251 49.05 4.15 17.39
CA PHE A 251 50.04 5.20 17.41
C PHE A 251 51.00 4.97 18.58
N THR A 252 52.30 5.11 18.31
CA THR A 252 53.34 5.01 19.33
C THR A 252 54.28 6.20 19.25
N VAL A 253 54.78 6.64 20.40
CA VAL A 253 55.83 7.65 20.50
C VAL A 253 56.95 7.12 21.37
N ASP A 254 58.18 7.18 20.86
CA ASP A 254 59.37 6.78 21.60
C ASP A 254 59.97 7.93 22.43
N GLU A 255 60.97 7.63 23.27
CA GLU A 255 61.68 8.63 24.08
C GLU A 255 62.36 9.74 23.25
N VAL A 256 62.52 9.55 21.94
CA VAL A 256 63.10 10.55 21.01
C VAL A 256 62.01 11.37 20.31
N ASN A 257 60.74 11.24 20.75
CA ASN A 257 59.57 11.91 20.18
C ASN A 257 59.28 11.54 18.72
N THR A 258 59.66 10.33 18.28
CA THR A 258 59.28 9.82 16.96
C THR A 258 57.91 9.17 17.02
N ILE A 259 56.97 9.68 16.23
CA ILE A 259 55.60 9.15 16.12
C ILE A 259 55.58 8.06 15.06
N ARG A 260 54.97 6.91 15.34
CA ARG A 260 54.78 5.83 14.37
C ARG A 260 53.32 5.43 14.29
N LEU A 261 52.81 5.33 13.06
CA LEU A 261 51.51 4.77 12.73
C LEU A 261 51.67 3.31 12.35
N LEU A 262 51.07 2.42 13.14
CA LEU A 262 51.06 0.98 12.94
C LEU A 262 49.66 0.53 12.53
N ARG A 263 49.57 -0.44 11.63
CA ARG A 263 48.33 -1.13 11.25
C ARG A 263 48.37 -2.56 11.76
N VAL A 264 47.29 -2.97 12.39
CA VAL A 264 47.11 -4.27 13.03
C VAL A 264 46.14 -5.09 12.20
N ARG A 265 46.66 -6.05 11.43
CA ARG A 265 45.84 -6.96 10.64
C ARG A 265 45.70 -8.30 11.31
N ASP A 266 44.59 -8.95 11.01
CA ASP A 266 44.36 -10.32 11.39
C ASP A 266 45.07 -11.27 10.42
N THR A 267 45.99 -12.08 10.94
CA THR A 267 46.49 -13.22 10.17
C THR A 267 45.43 -14.34 10.15
N GLN A 268 45.47 -15.19 9.12
CA GLN A 268 44.63 -16.40 9.07
C GLN A 268 45.07 -17.43 10.12
N GLU A 269 46.28 -17.29 10.67
CA GLU A 269 46.82 -18.15 11.72
C GLU A 269 46.47 -17.61 13.11
N GLU A 270 45.45 -18.23 13.72
CA GLU A 270 45.35 -18.43 15.16
C GLU A 270 45.71 -17.23 16.10
N GLY A 271 45.07 -16.08 15.88
CA GLY A 271 44.87 -15.05 16.91
C GLY A 271 46.10 -14.21 17.30
N VAL A 272 47.14 -14.18 16.46
CA VAL A 272 48.22 -13.17 16.53
C VAL A 272 48.05 -12.17 15.41
N SER A 273 48.10 -10.90 15.78
CA SER A 273 47.95 -9.82 14.82
C SER A 273 49.25 -9.62 14.02
N GLU A 274 49.17 -9.39 12.73
CA GLU A 274 50.29 -8.83 11.97
C GLU A 274 50.32 -7.32 12.19
N VAL A 275 51.41 -6.81 12.78
CA VAL A 275 51.59 -5.37 12.99
C VAL A 275 52.56 -4.83 11.96
N LYS A 276 52.07 -3.94 11.08
CA LYS A 276 52.85 -3.30 10.03
C LYS A 276 52.96 -1.80 10.25
N GLU A 277 54.17 -1.26 10.25
CA GLU A 277 54.40 0.19 10.24
C GLU A 277 53.99 0.79 8.88
N LEU A 278 53.14 1.82 8.91
CA LEU A 278 52.64 2.51 7.73
C LEU A 278 53.36 3.83 7.47
N ALA A 279 53.65 4.58 8.52
CA ALA A 279 54.30 5.89 8.45
C ALA A 279 54.99 6.22 9.78
N SER A 280 56.03 7.06 9.71
CA SER A 280 56.69 7.64 10.87
C SER A 280 56.97 9.14 10.69
N LEU A 281 56.96 9.89 11.80
CA LEU A 281 57.24 11.32 11.85
C LEU A 281 58.27 11.57 12.96
N THR A 282 59.45 12.08 12.58
CA THR A 282 60.51 12.44 13.54
C THR A 282 60.33 13.86 14.06
N LEU A 283 60.99 14.18 15.18
CA LEU A 283 61.03 15.52 15.76
C LEU A 283 61.46 16.58 14.73
N ASP A 284 62.48 16.30 13.92
CA ASP A 284 62.97 17.23 12.88
C ASP A 284 61.93 17.49 11.78
N ALA A 285 61.19 16.45 11.37
CA ALA A 285 60.12 16.57 10.40
C ALA A 285 58.92 17.35 10.97
N LEU A 286 58.61 17.15 12.26
CA LEU A 286 57.60 17.90 13.00
C LEU A 286 57.99 19.38 13.13
N ALA A 287 59.25 19.68 13.43
CA ALA A 287 59.77 21.05 13.51
C ALA A 287 59.66 21.79 12.17
N LYS A 288 59.90 21.10 11.04
CA LYS A 288 59.72 21.67 9.70
C LYS A 288 58.26 22.00 9.36
N GLN A 289 57.30 21.18 9.82
CA GLN A 289 55.88 21.40 9.53
C GLN A 289 55.23 22.42 10.48
N ALA A 290 55.65 22.47 11.74
CA ALA A 290 54.95 23.21 12.79
C ALA A 290 55.83 24.30 13.47
N GLY A 291 57.01 24.60 12.94
CA GLY A 291 57.95 25.62 13.44
C GLY A 291 59.00 25.12 14.46
N GLU A 292 60.16 25.78 14.52
CA GLU A 292 61.26 25.48 15.46
C GLU A 292 60.88 25.87 16.90
N ARG A 293 60.20 24.98 17.61
CA ARG A 293 60.01 25.04 19.06
C ARG A 293 60.38 23.68 19.66
N ALA A 294 61.17 23.66 20.74
CA ALA A 294 61.44 22.45 21.49
C ALA A 294 60.13 21.95 22.12
N ARG A 295 59.58 20.86 21.58
CA ARG A 295 58.30 20.27 21.98
C ARG A 295 58.53 18.85 22.45
N VAL A 296 58.11 18.54 23.67
CA VAL A 296 57.94 17.15 24.10
C VAL A 296 56.48 16.80 23.90
N ILE A 297 56.19 15.71 23.19
CA ILE A 297 54.82 15.22 22.98
C ILE A 297 54.33 14.65 24.30
N THR A 298 53.24 15.13 24.89
CA THR A 298 52.76 14.63 26.18
C THR A 298 51.64 13.62 26.02
N HIS A 299 50.71 13.84 25.08
CA HIS A 299 49.55 12.98 24.86
C HIS A 299 49.21 12.81 23.38
N LEU A 300 48.56 11.68 23.07
CA LEU A 300 48.08 11.31 21.74
C LEU A 300 46.57 11.10 21.80
N PHE A 301 45.83 11.64 20.84
CA PHE A 301 44.39 11.43 20.72
C PHE A 301 44.08 11.01 19.30
N PRO A 302 44.12 9.70 19.01
CA PRO A 302 43.86 9.19 17.68
C PRO A 302 42.36 9.15 17.39
N GLU A 303 41.96 9.68 16.25
CA GLU A 303 40.58 9.70 15.77
C GLU A 303 40.48 9.07 14.38
N LEU A 304 39.27 8.69 13.96
CA LEU A 304 39.05 8.20 12.60
C LEU A 304 38.32 9.27 11.78
N GLY A 305 39.03 9.89 10.83
CA GLY A 305 38.49 10.87 9.90
C GLY A 305 37.94 10.25 8.61
N PRO A 306 37.25 11.04 7.76
CA PRO A 306 36.65 10.57 6.51
C PRO A 306 37.66 10.14 5.45
N ALA A 307 38.90 10.65 5.51
CA ALA A 307 39.99 10.31 4.58
C ALA A 307 40.97 9.24 5.13
N GLY A 308 40.76 8.78 6.38
CA GLY A 308 41.63 7.83 7.07
C GLY A 308 41.92 8.23 8.52
N PRO A 309 42.94 7.63 9.17
CA PRO A 309 43.28 7.94 10.55
C PRO A 309 43.72 9.39 10.73
N CYS A 310 43.24 10.03 11.79
CA CYS A 310 43.59 11.38 12.22
C CYS A 310 44.24 11.32 13.61
N LEU A 311 45.06 12.30 13.94
CA LEU A 311 45.77 12.35 15.22
C LEU A 311 45.81 13.78 15.74
N CYS A 312 45.27 14.00 16.93
CA CYS A 312 45.53 15.20 17.71
C CYS A 312 46.69 14.91 18.68
N LEU A 313 47.68 15.81 18.72
CA LEU A 313 48.85 15.72 19.59
C LEU A 313 48.86 16.89 20.56
N ALA A 314 49.21 16.60 21.80
CA ALA A 314 49.49 17.61 22.81
C ALA A 314 50.98 17.71 23.10
N THR A 315 51.46 18.92 23.37
CA THR A 315 52.86 19.19 23.69
C THR A 315 53.04 19.72 25.12
N SER A 316 54.26 19.64 25.65
CA SER A 316 54.66 20.23 26.94
C SER A 316 54.35 21.73 27.07
N VAL A 317 54.20 22.44 25.95
CA VAL A 317 53.88 23.88 25.90
C VAL A 317 52.37 24.13 25.89
N GLY A 318 51.54 23.09 25.85
CA GLY A 318 50.09 23.19 25.75
C GLY A 318 49.57 23.41 24.33
N GLU A 319 50.43 23.34 23.30
CA GLU A 319 50.02 23.42 21.90
C GLU A 319 49.37 22.11 21.45
N ARG A 320 48.33 22.25 20.61
CA ARG A 320 47.58 21.12 20.03
C ARG A 320 47.77 21.09 18.52
N LEU A 321 48.28 19.99 18.00
CA LEU A 321 48.57 19.82 16.58
C LEU A 321 47.67 18.73 15.99
N PHE A 322 47.00 19.04 14.88
CA PHE A 322 46.06 18.12 14.23
C PHE A 322 46.65 17.59 12.94
N PHE A 323 46.75 16.27 12.82
CA PHE A 323 47.28 15.56 11.67
C PHE A 323 46.22 14.72 10.97
N VAL A 324 46.21 14.76 9.64
CA VAL A 324 45.59 13.74 8.81
C VAL A 324 46.68 12.76 8.38
N CYS A 325 46.50 11.47 8.64
CA CYS A 325 47.54 10.46 8.43
C CYS A 325 47.43 9.73 7.08
N SER A 326 46.44 10.09 6.26
CA SER A 326 46.13 9.48 4.97
C SER A 326 45.71 10.55 3.97
N ALA A 327 46.43 10.65 2.85
CA ALA A 327 46.10 11.53 1.74
C ALA A 327 46.18 10.73 0.43
N GLY A 328 45.03 10.32 -0.11
CA GLY A 328 44.96 9.46 -1.29
C GLY A 328 45.41 8.02 -0.99
N GLU A 329 46.27 7.44 -1.84
CA GLU A 329 46.74 6.04 -1.72
C GLU A 329 47.96 5.84 -0.80
N LYS A 330 48.50 6.91 -0.18
CA LYS A 330 49.72 6.85 0.66
C LYS A 330 49.46 7.33 2.09
N PHE A 331 50.02 6.60 3.06
CA PHE A 331 50.03 6.98 4.47
C PHE A 331 51.20 7.93 4.77
N GLY A 332 50.92 9.00 5.49
CA GLY A 332 51.89 10.03 5.87
C GLY A 332 51.24 11.05 6.79
N PHE A 333 52.03 11.72 7.63
CA PHE A 333 51.52 12.71 8.58
C PHE A 333 51.47 14.11 7.94
N TRP A 334 50.26 14.65 7.78
CA TRP A 334 50.02 15.96 7.19
C TRP A 334 49.36 16.89 8.22
N LEU A 335 50.06 17.95 8.62
CA LEU A 335 49.53 18.94 9.56
C LEU A 335 48.35 19.72 8.92
N GLN A 336 47.18 19.64 9.54
CA GLN A 336 45.96 20.30 9.09
C GLN A 336 45.74 21.65 9.80
N GLY A 337 46.18 21.79 11.05
CA GLY A 337 46.03 23.03 11.82
C GLY A 337 46.65 22.92 13.22
N SER A 338 46.76 24.07 13.90
CA SER A 338 47.28 24.17 15.27
C SER A 338 46.35 25.01 16.15
N GLY A 339 46.08 24.55 17.37
CA GLY A 339 45.40 25.34 18.41
C GLY A 339 46.39 26.17 19.23
N ASP A 340 45.92 27.30 19.77
CA ASP A 340 46.73 28.19 20.63
C ASP A 340 47.27 27.47 21.87
N ALA A 341 48.46 27.87 22.33
CA ALA A 341 49.07 27.40 23.57
C ALA A 341 48.37 28.02 24.78
N VAL A 342 47.71 27.21 25.60
CA VAL A 342 47.00 27.72 26.78
C VAL A 342 47.54 27.06 28.04
N GLY A 343 48.66 27.62 28.50
CA GLY A 343 49.38 27.17 29.71
C GLY A 343 50.36 26.03 29.45
N SER A 344 51.40 25.95 30.28
CA SER A 344 52.34 24.82 30.25
C SER A 344 51.66 23.56 30.79
N LEU A 345 51.56 22.52 29.97
CA LEU A 345 51.18 21.19 30.44
C LEU A 345 52.39 20.56 31.11
N MET A 346 52.25 20.11 32.35
CA MET A 346 53.26 19.26 32.96
C MET A 346 53.26 17.92 32.22
N GLU A 347 54.40 17.23 32.13
CA GLU A 347 54.48 15.96 31.38
C GLU A 347 53.51 14.88 31.89
N GLU A 348 53.06 14.98 33.14
CA GLU A 348 52.15 14.03 33.79
C GLU A 348 50.73 14.58 33.97
N SER A 349 50.42 15.77 33.44
CA SER A 349 49.11 16.38 33.62
C SER A 349 48.04 15.63 32.81
N PRO A 350 46.93 15.15 33.42
CA PRO A 350 45.93 14.41 32.69
C PRO A 350 45.19 15.32 31.71
N CYS A 351 45.00 14.85 30.48
CA CYS A 351 44.16 15.53 29.52
C CYS A 351 43.39 14.55 28.64
N ILE A 352 42.24 15.01 28.17
CA ILE A 352 41.34 14.24 27.31
C ILE A 352 40.89 15.12 26.14
N TYR A 353 40.82 14.51 24.97
CA TYR A 353 40.26 15.10 23.77
C TYR A 353 39.30 14.10 23.14
N ASP A 354 38.05 14.50 22.96
CA ASP A 354 37.08 13.76 22.16
C ASP A 354 36.05 14.73 21.56
N ASP A 355 35.72 14.54 20.28
CA ASP A 355 34.69 15.29 19.53
C ASP A 355 34.74 16.82 19.75
N GLY A 356 35.94 17.40 19.64
CA GLY A 356 36.13 18.85 19.75
C GLY A 356 36.06 19.44 21.16
N VAL A 357 35.97 18.60 22.21
CA VAL A 357 36.12 19.03 23.60
C VAL A 357 37.48 18.60 24.11
N TRP A 358 38.28 19.57 24.52
CA TRP A 358 39.58 19.38 25.15
C TRP A 358 39.48 19.75 26.63
N ILE A 359 39.95 18.87 27.50
CA ILE A 359 40.06 19.16 28.93
C ILE A 359 41.50 18.87 29.35
N SER A 360 42.15 19.86 29.98
CA SER A 360 43.44 19.68 30.62
C SER A 360 43.33 19.88 32.12
N GLY A 361 43.86 18.92 32.88
CA GLY A 361 44.02 19.01 34.31
C GLY A 361 45.37 19.60 34.68
N GLY A 362 45.43 20.42 35.72
CA GLY A 362 46.65 20.92 36.33
C GLY A 362 46.41 21.11 37.83
N VAL A 363 46.69 22.31 38.35
CA VAL A 363 46.14 22.75 39.66
C VAL A 363 44.63 22.97 39.53
N ASP A 364 44.21 23.54 38.40
CA ASP A 364 42.82 23.75 38.02
C ASP A 364 42.48 22.89 36.79
N VAL A 365 41.19 22.65 36.54
CA VAL A 365 40.73 21.99 35.31
C VAL A 365 40.37 23.05 34.28
N SER A 366 40.98 23.00 33.11
CA SER A 366 40.65 23.89 31.99
C SER A 366 39.85 23.16 30.93
N PHE A 367 38.67 23.69 30.63
CA PHE A 367 37.77 23.25 29.59
C PHE A 367 37.94 24.10 28.34
N PHE A 368 38.02 23.43 27.21
CA PHE A 368 38.05 24.03 25.89
C PHE A 368 37.02 23.29 25.04
N ALA A 369 35.88 23.93 24.81
CA ALA A 369 34.83 23.37 24.00
C ALA A 369 34.82 24.09 22.66
N ARG A 370 35.09 23.37 21.58
CA ARG A 370 34.95 23.90 20.23
C ARG A 370 33.46 24.10 19.94
N VAL A 371 33.09 25.34 19.65
CA VAL A 371 31.78 25.71 19.10
C VAL A 371 32.02 26.06 17.64
N GLU A 372 31.45 25.28 16.74
CA GLU A 372 31.63 25.48 15.29
C GLU A 372 30.82 26.69 14.79
N ALA A 373 31.30 27.89 15.14
CA ALA A 373 31.03 29.15 14.47
C ALA A 373 32.32 29.64 13.75
N GLU A 374 32.19 30.44 12.70
CA GLU A 374 33.25 30.86 11.73
C GLU A 374 34.67 30.93 12.30
N GLY A 375 35.62 30.27 11.62
CA GLY A 375 36.99 30.15 12.09
C GLY A 375 37.22 28.99 13.06
N GLY A 376 36.17 28.46 13.69
CA GLY A 376 36.28 27.63 14.89
C GLY A 376 36.49 28.56 16.08
N MET A 377 35.44 28.80 16.86
CA MET A 377 35.58 29.44 18.16
C MET A 377 35.73 28.36 19.21
N GLU A 378 36.66 28.55 20.14
CA GLU A 378 36.83 27.65 21.25
C GLU A 378 36.56 28.39 22.55
N LEU A 379 35.52 27.95 23.24
CA LEU A 379 35.14 28.51 24.54
C LEU A 379 36.09 27.95 25.60
N HIS A 380 36.78 28.84 26.30
CA HIS A 380 37.72 28.47 27.35
C HIS A 380 37.19 28.85 28.74
N GLN A 381 37.09 27.86 29.64
CA GLN A 381 36.77 28.06 31.07
C GLN A 381 37.74 27.29 31.95
N THR A 382 38.19 27.91 33.04
CA THR A 382 38.96 27.24 34.09
C THR A 382 38.10 27.06 35.34
N LEU A 383 38.02 25.84 35.83
CA LEU A 383 37.33 25.46 37.07
C LEU A 383 38.37 25.17 38.14
N LYS A 384 38.33 25.94 39.22
CA LYS A 384 39.27 25.77 40.35
C LYS A 384 38.91 24.55 41.17
N LEU A 385 39.91 23.73 41.46
CA LEU A 385 39.76 22.56 42.33
C LEU A 385 40.64 22.68 43.57
N ASP A 386 40.24 21.96 44.63
CA ASP A 386 40.91 22.01 45.93
C ASP A 386 42.30 21.33 45.92
N SER A 387 42.60 20.52 44.90
CA SER A 387 43.83 19.73 44.77
C SER A 387 44.12 19.39 43.30
N PRO A 388 45.39 19.08 42.94
CA PRO A 388 45.75 18.81 41.55
C PRO A 388 45.03 17.59 41.00
N VAL A 389 44.77 17.64 39.70
CA VAL A 389 44.05 16.59 38.97
C VAL A 389 44.98 15.41 38.72
N LEU A 390 44.54 14.22 39.11
CA LEU A 390 45.29 12.97 38.95
C LEU A 390 44.86 12.19 37.70
N ASP A 391 43.57 12.23 37.34
CA ASP A 391 43.06 11.56 36.14
C ASP A 391 41.74 12.19 35.65
N ILE A 392 41.45 12.06 34.36
CA ILE A 392 40.23 12.56 33.70
C ILE A 392 39.70 11.52 32.73
N VAL A 393 38.43 11.14 32.87
CA VAL A 393 37.75 10.19 31.98
C VAL A 393 36.39 10.75 31.54
N GLU A 394 36.04 10.54 30.28
CA GLU A 394 34.68 10.81 29.79
C GLU A 394 33.74 9.64 30.09
N GLU A 395 32.57 9.97 30.61
CA GLU A 395 31.50 9.04 30.93
C GLU A 395 30.57 8.88 29.73
N SER A 396 30.93 7.95 28.84
CA SER A 396 30.25 7.71 27.56
C SER A 396 28.80 7.25 27.73
N GLU A 397 28.48 6.45 28.75
CA GLU A 397 27.12 5.94 29.03
C GLU A 397 26.14 7.05 29.47
N LEU A 398 26.62 8.09 30.16
CA LEU A 398 25.78 9.24 30.54
C LEU A 398 25.74 10.34 29.49
N SER A 399 26.76 10.41 28.65
CA SER A 399 26.92 11.44 27.62
C SER A 399 25.95 11.18 26.48
N GLN A 400 24.78 11.80 26.54
CA GLN A 400 23.80 11.73 25.46
C GLN A 400 24.23 12.65 24.30
N PRO A 401 24.29 12.14 23.06
CA PRO A 401 24.66 12.93 21.90
C PRO A 401 23.73 14.13 21.72
N GLY A 402 24.28 15.34 21.83
CA GLY A 402 23.58 16.60 21.55
C GLY A 402 22.96 17.32 22.76
N GLN A 403 23.11 16.82 23.99
CA GLN A 403 22.47 17.44 25.17
C GLN A 403 23.47 17.84 26.28
N ALA A 404 24.25 16.89 26.80
CA ALA A 404 25.28 17.15 27.80
C ALA A 404 26.32 16.03 27.81
N ARG A 405 27.58 16.40 28.03
CA ARG A 405 28.72 15.48 28.21
C ARG A 405 29.13 15.44 29.66
N TRP A 406 29.56 14.27 30.12
CA TRP A 406 29.90 14.01 31.51
C TRP A 406 31.35 13.58 31.63
N PHE A 407 32.06 14.19 32.56
CA PHE A 407 33.48 13.92 32.78
C PHE A 407 33.72 13.63 34.25
N ALA A 408 34.38 12.52 34.55
CA ALA A 408 34.87 12.20 35.87
C ALA A 408 36.30 12.73 36.03
N VAL A 409 36.54 13.51 37.07
CA VAL A 409 37.83 14.11 37.42
C VAL A 409 38.26 13.60 38.78
N LEU A 410 39.38 12.89 38.82
CA LEU A 410 39.97 12.39 40.05
C LEU A 410 40.93 13.44 40.61
N VAL A 411 40.74 13.81 41.87
CA VAL A 411 41.68 14.62 42.63
C VAL A 411 42.10 13.87 43.89
N ALA A 412 43.12 14.36 44.60
CA ALA A 412 43.76 13.62 45.69
C ALA A 412 42.81 13.18 46.83
N ASN A 413 41.69 13.87 47.05
CA ASN A 413 40.76 13.59 48.15
C ASN A 413 39.33 13.26 47.71
N ALA A 414 38.99 13.38 46.42
CA ALA A 414 37.63 13.22 45.92
C ALA A 414 37.60 12.93 44.42
N ILE A 415 36.43 12.48 43.96
CA ILE A 415 36.09 12.35 42.53
C ILE A 415 34.97 13.34 42.23
N HIS A 416 35.18 14.21 41.24
CA HIS A 416 34.19 15.17 40.76
C HIS A 416 33.60 14.68 39.44
N VAL A 417 32.27 14.54 39.38
CA VAL A 417 31.57 14.31 38.12
C VAL A 417 31.06 15.65 37.61
N LEU A 418 31.67 16.11 36.53
CA LEU A 418 31.40 17.38 35.87
C LEU A 418 30.46 17.16 34.69
N ARG A 419 29.51 18.06 34.50
CA ARG A 419 28.58 18.07 33.39
C ARG A 419 28.82 19.32 32.55
N LEU A 420 29.20 19.11 31.30
CA LEU A 420 29.24 20.13 30.25
C LEU A 420 27.92 20.08 29.48
N SER A 421 27.11 21.13 29.59
CA SER A 421 25.86 21.28 28.84
C SER A 421 25.92 22.48 27.92
N PHE A 422 25.49 22.32 26.67
CA PHE A 422 25.32 23.44 25.76
C PHE A 422 23.92 24.03 25.94
N LYS A 423 23.80 25.36 26.09
CA LYS A 423 22.51 26.03 26.30
C LYS A 423 21.86 26.36 24.96
N THR A 424 20.55 26.09 24.84
CA THR A 424 19.76 26.54 23.70
C THR A 424 19.70 28.07 23.70
N PRO A 425 20.13 28.75 22.62
CA PRO A 425 20.09 30.20 22.58
C PRO A 425 18.62 30.68 22.55
N GLN A 426 18.28 31.68 23.39
CA GLN A 426 16.92 32.23 23.49
C GLN A 426 16.65 33.39 22.50
N TRP A 427 17.62 33.72 21.65
CA TRP A 427 17.54 34.79 20.64
C TRP A 427 17.50 34.19 19.23
N PRO A 428 16.98 34.91 18.23
CA PRO A 428 17.02 34.47 16.84
C PRO A 428 18.45 34.58 16.26
N PRO A 429 18.85 33.66 15.36
CA PRO A 429 20.16 33.71 14.73
C PRO A 429 20.29 34.89 13.76
N THR A 430 21.49 35.44 13.65
CA THR A 430 21.82 36.60 12.82
C THR A 430 22.72 36.25 11.62
N ASN A 431 23.36 35.08 11.65
CA ASN A 431 24.19 34.53 10.60
C ASN A 431 23.93 33.02 10.43
N ASP A 432 24.39 32.45 9.32
CA ASP A 432 24.20 31.03 8.98
C ASP A 432 24.86 30.06 9.98
N LEU A 433 25.86 30.54 10.72
CA LEU A 433 26.55 29.77 11.76
C LEU A 433 25.75 29.69 13.05
N GLU A 434 25.13 30.78 13.49
CA GLU A 434 24.19 30.74 14.59
C GLU A 434 23.03 29.81 14.22
N CYS A 435 22.52 29.85 12.99
CA CYS A 435 21.53 28.87 12.50
C CYS A 435 22.02 27.41 12.67
N CYS A 436 23.28 27.12 12.30
CA CYS A 436 23.89 25.79 12.50
C CYS A 436 23.98 25.41 13.99
N ALA A 437 24.46 26.32 14.84
CA ALA A 437 24.57 26.09 16.29
C ALA A 437 23.19 25.88 16.94
N HIS A 438 22.18 26.64 16.52
CA HIS A 438 20.80 26.43 16.93
C HIS A 438 20.31 25.02 16.56
N LEU A 439 20.61 24.54 15.35
CA LEU A 439 20.23 23.18 14.92
C LEU A 439 21.00 22.06 15.66
N MET A 440 22.26 22.31 16.04
CA MET A 440 23.08 21.37 16.82
C MET A 440 22.59 21.19 18.26
N ILE A 441 22.04 22.27 18.86
CA ILE A 441 21.64 22.32 20.26
C ILE A 441 20.13 22.10 20.44
N ALA A 442 19.30 22.44 19.45
CA ALA A 442 17.85 22.32 19.52
C ALA A 442 17.38 20.87 19.47
N SER A 443 17.30 20.23 20.63
CA SER A 443 16.47 19.04 20.85
C SER A 443 14.96 19.38 20.92
N ASN A 444 14.58 20.67 20.82
CA ASN A 444 13.22 21.16 21.02
C ASN A 444 12.65 21.85 19.76
N PRO A 445 11.47 21.45 19.25
CA PRO A 445 10.85 21.98 18.03
C PRO A 445 10.23 23.39 18.19
N SER A 446 10.25 23.99 19.38
CA SER A 446 9.49 25.21 19.71
C SER A 446 10.12 26.53 19.24
N LEU A 447 11.31 26.51 18.62
CA LEU A 447 11.98 27.72 18.11
C LEU A 447 11.93 27.86 16.58
N ALA A 448 11.12 27.04 15.89
CA ALA A 448 11.06 26.99 14.43
C ALA A 448 10.21 28.14 13.82
N ALA A 449 10.65 29.38 13.99
CA ALA A 449 10.29 30.49 13.11
C ALA A 449 11.39 30.65 12.04
N TRP A 450 11.57 29.63 11.21
CA TRP A 450 12.52 29.65 10.10
C TRP A 450 11.92 30.41 8.91
N SER A 451 12.75 31.20 8.21
CA SER A 451 12.33 32.01 7.05
C SER A 451 13.26 31.80 5.85
N LEU A 452 12.68 31.89 4.65
CA LEU A 452 13.34 31.86 3.34
C LEU A 452 13.43 33.26 2.71
N ASP A 453 13.09 34.32 3.47
CA ASP A 453 12.97 35.69 2.95
C ASP A 453 14.31 36.26 2.47
N ASP A 454 15.44 35.67 2.90
CA ASP A 454 16.80 36.11 2.55
C ASP A 454 17.35 35.48 1.25
N ALA A 455 16.59 34.59 0.58
CA ALA A 455 17.04 33.97 -0.67
C ALA A 455 16.95 34.93 -1.87
N ARG A 456 18.05 35.11 -2.60
CA ARG A 456 18.13 36.04 -3.75
C ARG A 456 19.08 35.56 -4.85
N LEU A 457 18.88 36.07 -6.06
CA LEU A 457 19.85 35.89 -7.15
C LEU A 457 21.08 36.79 -6.93
N PRO A 458 22.27 36.41 -7.45
CA PRO A 458 23.46 37.23 -7.37
C PRO A 458 23.26 38.50 -8.20
N THR A 459 23.69 39.64 -7.68
CA THR A 459 23.60 40.91 -8.40
C THR A 459 24.60 40.95 -9.55
N PHE A 460 24.34 41.79 -10.56
CA PHE A 460 25.26 41.99 -11.69
C PHE A 460 26.68 42.38 -11.23
N GLU A 461 26.81 43.19 -10.18
CA GLU A 461 28.11 43.58 -9.62
C GLU A 461 28.85 42.40 -8.97
N GLU A 462 28.15 41.50 -8.28
CA GLU A 462 28.72 40.28 -7.71
C GLU A 462 29.15 39.29 -8.80
N GLN A 463 28.35 39.18 -9.86
CA GLN A 463 28.66 38.37 -11.04
C GLN A 463 29.90 38.90 -11.79
N HIS A 464 30.02 40.22 -11.91
CA HIS A 464 31.16 40.90 -12.53
C HIS A 464 32.43 40.73 -11.68
N ARG A 465 32.34 40.89 -10.37
CA ARG A 465 33.46 40.69 -9.44
C ARG A 465 34.00 39.25 -9.48
N CYS A 466 33.11 38.25 -9.56
CA CYS A 466 33.53 36.84 -9.69
C CYS A 466 34.26 36.59 -11.02
N LEU A 467 33.82 37.24 -12.11
CA LEU A 467 34.49 37.19 -13.42
C LEU A 467 35.88 37.83 -13.37
N GLU A 468 36.06 38.95 -12.65
CA GLU A 468 37.36 39.60 -12.46
C GLU A 468 38.31 38.81 -11.55
N GLU A 469 37.79 38.13 -10.53
CA GLU A 469 38.56 37.31 -9.59
C GLU A 469 38.86 35.88 -10.09
N GLY A 470 38.36 35.50 -11.27
CA GLY A 470 38.49 34.14 -11.81
C GLY A 470 37.77 33.07 -10.98
N ARG A 471 36.76 33.46 -10.19
CA ARG A 471 35.99 32.57 -9.31
C ARG A 471 34.72 32.07 -10.00
N ALA A 472 34.33 30.84 -9.70
CA ALA A 472 33.06 30.29 -10.18
C ALA A 472 31.90 31.16 -9.71
N GLN A 473 31.03 31.59 -10.63
CA GLN A 473 29.85 32.40 -10.29
C GLN A 473 28.89 31.59 -9.39
N PRO A 474 28.48 32.11 -8.22
CA PRO A 474 27.44 31.46 -7.43
C PRO A 474 26.11 31.53 -8.19
N GLN A 475 25.40 30.40 -8.31
CA GLN A 475 24.13 30.36 -9.06
C GLN A 475 22.99 31.08 -8.32
N MET A 476 23.00 31.11 -6.98
CA MET A 476 21.98 31.72 -6.13
C MET A 476 22.45 31.83 -4.67
N HIS A 477 21.96 32.82 -3.92
CA HIS A 477 22.09 32.87 -2.46
C HIS A 477 20.87 32.16 -1.81
N LEU A 478 21.13 31.06 -1.09
CA LEU A 478 20.11 30.17 -0.51
C LEU A 478 19.45 30.71 0.79
N GLY A 479 19.92 31.85 1.32
CA GLY A 479 19.49 32.39 2.61
C GLY A 479 20.20 31.74 3.81
N MET A 480 20.25 32.44 4.94
CA MET A 480 21.05 32.07 6.10
C MET A 480 20.61 30.76 6.78
N TRP A 481 19.32 30.47 6.82
CA TRP A 481 18.79 29.24 7.42
C TRP A 481 19.10 28.01 6.57
N CYS A 482 18.96 28.09 5.24
CA CYS A 482 19.31 26.98 4.37
C CYS A 482 20.82 26.71 4.35
N GLN A 483 21.65 27.76 4.35
CA GLN A 483 23.10 27.61 4.48
C GLN A 483 23.50 27.03 5.84
N GLY A 484 22.88 27.49 6.93
CA GLY A 484 23.10 26.93 8.26
C GLY A 484 22.68 25.47 8.39
N PHE A 485 21.58 25.07 7.76
CA PHE A 485 21.14 23.67 7.70
C PHE A 485 22.10 22.80 6.88
N LEU A 486 22.59 23.28 5.73
CA LEU A 486 23.60 22.58 4.94
C LEU A 486 24.92 22.39 5.71
N ARG A 487 25.33 23.40 6.48
CA ARG A 487 26.49 23.31 7.40
C ARG A 487 26.25 22.31 8.52
N PHE A 488 25.08 22.34 9.15
CA PHE A 488 24.70 21.36 10.17
C PHE A 488 24.79 19.92 9.63
N LEU A 489 24.21 19.66 8.45
CA LEU A 489 24.25 18.34 7.84
C LEU A 489 25.67 17.93 7.44
N SER A 490 26.50 18.87 6.98
CA SER A 490 27.89 18.57 6.63
C SER A 490 28.75 18.17 7.83
N ILE A 491 28.43 18.68 9.02
CA ILE A 491 29.08 18.31 10.28
C ILE A 491 28.55 16.96 10.78
N VAL A 492 27.23 16.83 10.95
CA VAL A 492 26.61 15.65 11.57
C VAL A 492 26.77 14.40 10.71
N MET A 493 26.65 14.54 9.39
CA MET A 493 26.76 13.40 8.48
C MET A 493 28.22 13.09 8.08
N ARG A 494 29.21 13.88 8.52
CA ARG A 494 30.61 13.77 8.08
C ARG A 494 31.18 12.35 8.17
N GLN A 495 30.90 11.66 9.26
CA GLN A 495 31.43 10.32 9.54
C GLN A 495 30.74 9.22 8.72
N VAL A 496 29.49 9.44 8.29
CA VAL A 496 28.65 8.41 7.65
C VAL A 496 28.47 8.64 6.14
N TRP A 497 28.62 9.88 5.67
CA TRP A 497 28.30 10.27 4.29
C TRP A 497 29.15 9.55 3.23
N GLY A 498 30.43 9.35 3.53
CA GLY A 498 31.37 8.62 2.67
C GLY A 498 31.55 7.14 3.03
N ALA A 499 30.84 6.65 4.04
CA ALA A 499 31.00 5.28 4.50
C ALA A 499 30.14 4.31 3.68
N VAL A 500 30.71 3.13 3.40
CA VAL A 500 29.97 1.97 2.91
C VAL A 500 29.21 1.33 4.07
N LEU A 501 28.05 0.70 3.81
CA LEU A 501 27.22 0.10 4.88
C LEU A 501 27.75 -1.25 5.36
N VAL A 502 28.33 -2.07 4.47
CA VAL A 502 28.75 -3.46 4.74
C VAL A 502 30.23 -3.65 4.42
N GLU A 503 30.93 -4.47 5.20
CA GLU A 503 32.31 -4.89 4.96
C GLU A 503 32.39 -6.42 4.86
N ARG A 504 33.33 -6.92 4.06
CA ARG A 504 33.63 -8.35 3.94
C ARG A 504 35.03 -8.62 4.50
N ARG A 505 35.11 -9.07 5.77
CA ARG A 505 36.38 -9.44 6.44
C ARG A 505 36.49 -10.97 6.60
N ARG A 506 36.05 -11.48 7.77
CA ARG A 506 35.92 -12.92 8.10
C ARG A 506 34.47 -13.43 7.98
N GLY A 507 33.56 -12.50 7.65
CA GLY A 507 32.12 -12.64 7.48
C GLY A 507 31.55 -11.30 6.98
N LEU A 508 30.25 -11.24 6.70
CA LEU A 508 29.55 -10.00 6.34
C LEU A 508 29.13 -9.26 7.60
N SER A 509 29.56 -8.00 7.77
CA SER A 509 29.22 -7.18 8.94
C SER A 509 28.98 -5.72 8.57
N ALA A 510 28.17 -5.01 9.35
CA ALA A 510 27.98 -3.57 9.18
C ALA A 510 29.26 -2.79 9.55
N VAL A 511 29.65 -1.81 8.70
CA VAL A 511 30.88 -0.99 8.85
C VAL A 511 30.75 0.06 9.97
N LEU A 512 29.53 0.57 10.14
CA LEU A 512 29.21 1.63 11.10
C LEU A 512 28.93 1.01 12.47
N SER A 513 29.59 1.50 13.52
CA SER A 513 29.34 1.02 14.88
C SER A 513 28.00 1.54 15.41
N GLU A 514 27.36 0.77 16.29
CA GLU A 514 26.10 1.15 16.93
C GLU A 514 26.19 2.54 17.59
N LYS A 515 27.27 2.79 18.36
CA LYS A 515 27.53 4.10 18.99
C LYS A 515 27.65 5.23 17.97
N CYS A 516 28.27 4.99 16.81
CA CYS A 516 28.36 6.00 15.74
C CYS A 516 26.97 6.34 15.18
N VAL A 517 26.19 5.31 14.83
CA VAL A 517 24.85 5.44 14.25
C VAL A 517 23.89 6.14 15.21
N GLN A 518 23.86 5.74 16.49
CA GLN A 518 23.00 6.36 17.50
C GLN A 518 23.34 7.84 17.73
N ARG A 519 24.63 8.20 17.75
CA ARG A 519 25.08 9.61 17.87
C ARG A 519 24.60 10.47 16.71
N VAL A 520 24.71 9.97 15.49
CA VAL A 520 24.26 10.69 14.29
C VAL A 520 22.73 10.84 14.32
N LEU A 521 21.99 9.75 14.59
CA LEU A 521 20.52 9.77 14.62
C LEU A 521 19.96 10.70 15.70
N ALA A 522 20.60 10.79 16.87
CA ALA A 522 20.17 11.68 17.95
C ALA A 522 20.24 13.17 17.57
N LYS A 523 21.26 13.57 16.81
CA LYS A 523 21.40 14.93 16.28
C LYS A 523 20.48 15.16 15.06
N LEU A 524 20.35 14.16 14.18
CA LEU A 524 19.61 14.28 12.91
C LEU A 524 18.09 14.34 13.09
N ARG A 525 17.51 13.48 13.94
CA ARG A 525 16.04 13.35 14.12
C ARG A 525 15.35 14.65 14.55
N PRO A 526 15.85 15.40 15.57
CA PRO A 526 15.24 16.67 15.96
C PRO A 526 15.34 17.74 14.87
N ALA A 527 16.49 17.83 14.19
CA ALA A 527 16.71 18.81 13.12
C ALA A 527 15.78 18.57 11.92
N VAL A 528 15.65 17.31 11.46
CA VAL A 528 14.74 16.95 10.36
C VAL A 528 13.28 17.24 10.73
N ARG A 529 12.84 16.87 11.95
CA ARG A 529 11.47 17.17 12.43
C ARG A 529 11.18 18.67 12.51
N SER A 530 12.17 19.48 12.91
CA SER A 530 12.04 20.94 12.94
C SER A 530 11.84 21.53 11.54
N MET A 531 12.44 20.94 10.51
CA MET A 531 12.32 21.39 9.12
C MET A 531 11.00 20.96 8.46
N GLN A 532 10.32 19.94 9.01
CA GLN A 532 9.03 19.43 8.54
C GLN A 532 7.83 20.22 9.09
N GLY A 533 8.00 20.98 10.18
CA GLY A 533 6.94 21.83 10.74
C GLY A 533 6.51 22.92 9.76
N THR A 534 5.19 23.17 9.63
CA THR A 534 4.64 24.23 8.77
C THR A 534 5.39 25.55 8.97
N PRO A 535 5.89 26.22 7.91
CA PRO A 535 6.46 27.55 8.05
C PRO A 535 5.40 28.43 8.71
N ALA A 536 5.77 29.14 9.77
CA ALA A 536 4.84 29.88 10.61
C ALA A 536 3.83 30.66 9.76
N GLY A 537 2.55 30.28 9.87
CA GLY A 537 1.46 31.04 9.30
C GLY A 537 1.46 32.45 9.89
N ARG A 538 1.76 33.45 9.05
CA ARG A 538 1.34 34.86 9.19
C ARG A 538 1.62 35.59 10.52
N THR A 539 2.58 35.17 11.34
CA THR A 539 3.14 36.05 12.38
C THR A 539 4.62 36.26 12.11
N PRO A 540 5.00 37.41 11.54
CA PRO A 540 6.40 37.74 11.39
C PRO A 540 7.03 37.81 12.78
N CYS A 541 8.12 37.07 13.00
CA CYS A 541 9.07 37.40 14.06
C CYS A 541 9.42 38.90 13.88
N GLU A 542 9.44 39.70 14.95
CA GLU A 542 9.73 41.14 14.83
C GLU A 542 11.06 41.45 14.12
N VAL A 543 11.96 40.47 14.03
CA VAL A 543 13.21 40.53 13.27
C VAL A 543 12.98 40.47 11.75
N ALA A 544 12.02 39.68 11.25
CA ALA A 544 11.63 39.67 9.83
C ALA A 544 10.98 40.99 9.41
N LYS A 545 10.31 41.69 10.34
CA LYS A 545 9.85 43.08 10.13
C LYS A 545 11.01 44.07 10.07
N ARG A 546 12.12 43.82 10.78
CA ARG A 546 13.31 44.68 10.75
C ARG A 546 14.18 44.44 9.51
N SER A 547 14.31 43.21 9.01
CA SER A 547 14.99 42.94 7.74
C SER A 547 14.20 43.46 6.53
N ALA A 548 12.87 43.39 6.56
CA ALA A 548 12.00 43.98 5.53
C ALA A 548 12.14 45.51 5.39
N VAL A 549 12.65 46.22 6.42
CA VAL A 549 12.92 47.67 6.36
C VAL A 549 14.21 47.99 5.58
N TYR A 550 15.13 47.03 5.42
CA TYR A 550 16.39 47.22 4.67
C TYR A 550 16.37 46.63 3.26
N VAL A 551 15.44 45.72 2.94
CA VAL A 551 15.29 45.15 1.59
C VAL A 551 14.40 46.06 0.73
N ARG A 552 15.03 46.96 -0.04
CA ARG A 552 14.35 47.96 -0.89
C ARG A 552 13.76 47.43 -2.21
N ARG A 553 13.63 46.11 -2.43
CA ARG A 553 13.04 45.57 -3.68
C ARG A 553 12.14 44.36 -3.44
N PRO A 554 11.08 44.19 -4.26
CA PRO A 554 10.13 43.08 -4.13
C PRO A 554 10.84 41.74 -4.30
N LEU A 555 10.41 40.76 -3.52
CA LEU A 555 10.95 39.39 -3.47
C LEU A 555 10.90 38.73 -4.85
N ASP A 556 12.04 38.27 -5.37
CA ASP A 556 12.10 37.46 -6.58
C ASP A 556 11.47 36.08 -6.28
N GLY A 557 10.18 35.92 -6.65
CA GLY A 557 9.43 34.69 -6.40
C GLY A 557 10.09 33.44 -7.00
N GLU A 558 10.89 33.62 -8.06
CA GLU A 558 11.65 32.56 -8.72
C GLU A 558 12.83 32.07 -7.84
N ALA A 559 13.58 32.97 -7.21
CA ALA A 559 14.67 32.62 -6.29
C ALA A 559 14.14 31.87 -5.05
N GLN A 560 12.99 32.31 -4.52
CA GLN A 560 12.33 31.62 -3.41
C GLN A 560 11.78 30.24 -3.79
N ALA A 561 11.20 30.10 -4.99
CA ALA A 561 10.73 28.81 -5.48
C ALA A 561 11.89 27.82 -5.69
N GLN A 562 13.00 28.29 -6.25
CA GLN A 562 14.21 27.48 -6.43
C GLN A 562 14.87 27.11 -5.09
N ALA A 563 14.92 28.03 -4.13
CA ALA A 563 15.41 27.74 -2.77
C ALA A 563 14.55 26.71 -2.05
N ARG A 564 13.21 26.79 -2.17
CA ARG A 564 12.27 25.77 -1.65
C ARG A 564 12.52 24.41 -2.29
N HIS A 565 12.76 24.35 -3.59
CA HIS A 565 13.06 23.11 -4.29
C HIS A 565 14.38 22.46 -3.82
N VAL A 566 15.44 23.26 -3.70
CA VAL A 566 16.75 22.79 -3.18
C VAL A 566 16.59 22.30 -1.74
N LEU A 567 15.90 23.04 -0.89
CA LEU A 567 15.66 22.65 0.49
C LEU A 567 14.86 21.34 0.59
N HIS A 568 13.78 21.21 -0.16
CA HIS A 568 12.98 19.99 -0.22
C HIS A 568 13.83 18.79 -0.66
N THR A 569 14.70 18.96 -1.65
CA THR A 569 15.63 17.91 -2.10
C THR A 569 16.60 17.50 -0.98
N VAL A 570 17.14 18.48 -0.23
CA VAL A 570 18.09 18.21 0.87
C VAL A 570 17.40 17.52 2.04
N VAL A 571 16.20 17.96 2.42
CA VAL A 571 15.41 17.35 3.50
C VAL A 571 15.04 15.91 3.15
N THR A 572 14.54 15.65 1.95
CA THR A 572 14.20 14.29 1.49
C THR A 572 15.41 13.36 1.35
N MET A 573 16.60 13.88 0.98
CA MET A 573 17.84 13.11 1.06
C MET A 573 18.21 12.80 2.53
N THR A 574 18.07 13.78 3.41
CA THR A 574 18.40 13.61 4.84
C THR A 574 17.49 12.60 5.52
N GLU A 575 16.20 12.61 5.20
CA GLU A 575 15.21 11.63 5.67
C GLU A 575 15.59 10.21 5.24
N ARG A 576 15.89 10.02 3.95
CA ARG A 576 16.36 8.72 3.44
C ARG A 576 17.62 8.25 4.16
N ALA A 577 18.60 9.11 4.41
CA ALA A 577 19.78 8.75 5.19
C ALA A 577 19.44 8.39 6.65
N GLN A 578 18.52 9.13 7.28
CA GLN A 578 18.04 8.84 8.63
C GLN A 578 17.37 7.45 8.70
N GLU A 579 16.57 7.09 7.71
CA GLU A 579 15.92 5.77 7.64
C GLU A 579 16.96 4.65 7.44
N VAL A 580 17.94 4.83 6.56
CA VAL A 580 19.04 3.86 6.36
C VAL A 580 19.82 3.64 7.66
N LEU A 581 20.20 4.72 8.34
CA LEU A 581 20.92 4.65 9.61
C LEU A 581 20.08 4.00 10.71
N SER A 582 18.77 4.27 10.74
CA SER A 582 17.86 3.63 11.69
C SER A 582 17.72 2.12 11.44
N LEU A 583 17.71 1.69 10.17
CA LEU A 583 17.72 0.26 9.81
C LEU A 583 19.01 -0.43 10.27
N VAL A 584 20.17 0.23 10.10
CA VAL A 584 21.45 -0.28 10.61
C VAL A 584 21.46 -0.37 12.14
N SER A 585 20.83 0.59 12.82
CA SER A 585 20.65 0.52 14.28
C SER A 585 19.85 -0.72 14.69
N ILE A 586 18.74 -1.01 14.00
CA ILE A 586 17.91 -2.20 14.25
C ILE A 586 18.72 -3.49 13.99
N LEU A 587 19.53 -3.53 12.93
CA LEU A 587 20.39 -4.68 12.64
C LEU A 587 21.40 -4.98 13.76
N HIS A 588 21.93 -3.92 14.41
CA HIS A 588 22.82 -4.07 15.57
C HIS A 588 22.10 -4.55 16.82
N VAL A 589 20.94 -3.96 17.14
CA VAL A 589 20.13 -4.32 18.32
C VAL A 589 19.72 -5.79 18.27
N HIS A 590 19.32 -6.30 17.11
CA HIS A 590 18.85 -7.67 16.94
C HIS A 590 19.97 -8.69 16.69
N LYS A 591 21.24 -8.26 16.60
CA LYS A 591 22.43 -9.11 16.33
C LYS A 591 22.29 -10.03 15.11
N ASN A 592 21.44 -9.68 14.15
CA ASN A 592 21.07 -10.52 13.00
C ASN A 592 21.81 -10.16 11.70
N ALA A 593 22.73 -9.18 11.75
CA ALA A 593 23.37 -8.61 10.56
C ALA A 593 23.98 -9.67 9.62
N TYR A 594 24.64 -10.70 10.16
CA TYR A 594 25.30 -11.72 9.32
C TYR A 594 24.32 -12.55 8.48
N ARG A 595 23.24 -13.06 9.10
CA ARG A 595 22.22 -13.88 8.42
C ARG A 595 21.45 -13.11 7.38
N VAL A 596 21.04 -11.91 7.76
CA VAL A 596 20.32 -10.99 6.89
C VAL A 596 21.16 -10.72 5.64
N LEU A 597 22.46 -10.42 5.81
CA LEU A 597 23.37 -10.15 4.70
C LEU A 597 23.63 -11.35 3.78
N GLN A 598 23.46 -12.59 4.25
CA GLN A 598 23.55 -13.78 3.40
C GLN A 598 22.31 -14.01 2.53
N THR A 599 21.15 -13.49 2.94
CA THR A 599 19.89 -13.65 2.21
C THR A 599 19.64 -12.59 1.16
N VAL A 600 20.44 -11.52 1.15
CA VAL A 600 20.41 -10.46 0.13
C VAL A 600 20.98 -10.99 -1.20
N THR A 601 20.42 -10.54 -2.32
CA THR A 601 20.90 -10.93 -3.67
C THR A 601 22.34 -10.49 -3.90
N GLU A 602 23.12 -11.21 -4.72
CA GLU A 602 24.53 -10.87 -4.97
C GLU A 602 24.71 -9.47 -5.58
N THR A 603 23.75 -9.00 -6.37
CA THR A 603 23.78 -7.66 -6.99
C THR A 603 23.57 -6.56 -5.95
N ALA A 604 22.61 -6.73 -5.03
CA ALA A 604 22.39 -5.80 -3.94
C ALA A 604 23.51 -5.84 -2.90
N LEU A 605 24.07 -7.03 -2.62
CA LEU A 605 25.23 -7.17 -1.74
C LEU A 605 26.47 -6.49 -2.34
N GLY A 606 26.68 -6.61 -3.66
CA GLY A 606 27.72 -5.89 -4.40
C GLY A 606 27.58 -4.37 -4.21
N ALA A 607 26.38 -3.83 -4.42
CA ALA A 607 26.12 -2.40 -4.21
C ALA A 607 26.34 -1.96 -2.75
N LEU A 608 25.93 -2.76 -1.77
CA LEU A 608 26.13 -2.46 -0.33
C LEU A 608 27.60 -2.52 0.10
N LEU A 609 28.47 -3.18 -0.67
CA LEU A 609 29.93 -3.29 -0.43
C LEU A 609 30.75 -2.21 -1.15
N THR A 610 30.23 -1.64 -2.24
CA THR A 610 30.97 -0.67 -3.07
C THR A 610 30.45 0.75 -2.93
N GLU A 611 29.14 0.94 -2.78
CA GLU A 611 28.53 2.26 -2.80
C GLU A 611 28.52 2.91 -1.40
N PRO A 612 29.00 4.16 -1.27
CA PRO A 612 28.88 4.92 -0.04
C PRO A 612 27.44 5.39 0.21
N LEU A 613 27.11 5.72 1.45
CA LEU A 613 25.78 6.20 1.86
C LEU A 613 25.25 7.33 0.97
N ARG A 614 26.12 8.26 0.56
CA ARG A 614 25.75 9.37 -0.33
C ARG A 614 25.18 8.94 -1.69
N THR A 615 25.63 7.80 -2.25
CA THR A 615 25.11 7.30 -3.53
C THR A 615 23.77 6.62 -3.32
N LEU A 616 23.65 5.80 -2.26
CA LEU A 616 22.43 5.06 -1.93
C LEU A 616 21.24 5.99 -1.66
N VAL A 617 21.50 7.12 -1.00
CA VAL A 617 20.50 8.09 -0.58
C VAL A 617 20.18 9.15 -1.65
N SER A 618 20.93 9.19 -2.75
CA SER A 618 20.78 10.24 -3.79
C SER A 618 19.41 10.22 -4.46
N THR A 619 18.95 9.05 -4.91
CA THR A 619 17.70 8.85 -5.67
C THR A 619 16.80 7.80 -5.00
N PRO A 620 15.48 7.80 -5.22
CA PRO A 620 14.63 6.76 -4.68
C PRO A 620 14.99 5.39 -5.28
N GLN A 621 15.42 5.33 -6.55
CA GLN A 621 15.83 4.08 -7.18
C GLN A 621 17.12 3.48 -6.56
N SER A 622 18.06 4.32 -6.11
CA SER A 622 19.30 3.86 -5.46
C SER A 622 19.10 3.22 -4.08
N MET A 623 17.89 3.28 -3.52
CA MET A 623 17.53 2.65 -2.24
C MET A 623 17.19 1.16 -2.37
N ALA A 624 17.06 0.63 -3.59
CA ALA A 624 16.68 -0.78 -3.83
C ALA A 624 17.52 -1.81 -3.05
N PRO A 625 18.86 -1.70 -2.93
CA PRO A 625 19.66 -2.63 -2.12
C PRO A 625 19.33 -2.58 -0.62
N VAL A 626 18.96 -1.41 -0.10
CA VAL A 626 18.60 -1.21 1.31
C VAL A 626 17.19 -1.74 1.58
N ILE A 627 16.27 -1.58 0.62
CA ILE A 627 14.93 -2.17 0.71
C ILE A 627 15.05 -3.70 0.74
N GLN A 628 15.89 -4.30 -0.12
CA GLN A 628 16.16 -5.74 -0.06
C GLN A 628 16.80 -6.19 1.27
N LEU A 629 17.65 -5.36 1.88
CA LEU A 629 18.21 -5.60 3.20
C LEU A 629 17.11 -5.61 4.29
N CYS A 630 16.14 -4.70 4.21
CA CYS A 630 14.96 -4.67 5.09
C CYS A 630 14.07 -5.91 4.89
N THR A 631 13.82 -6.29 3.62
CA THR A 631 13.09 -7.52 3.26
C THR A 631 13.76 -8.77 3.84
N ALA A 632 15.08 -8.87 3.71
CA ALA A 632 15.91 -9.93 4.27
C ALA A 632 15.83 -9.98 5.80
N LEU A 633 15.83 -8.82 6.48
CA LEU A 633 15.68 -8.73 7.93
C LEU A 633 14.34 -9.30 8.40
N ILE A 634 13.25 -9.00 7.68
CA ILE A 634 11.91 -9.49 8.00
C ILE A 634 11.85 -11.02 7.80
N VAL A 635 12.40 -11.54 6.70
CA VAL A 635 12.43 -12.99 6.42
C VAL A 635 13.21 -13.76 7.51
N GLU A 636 14.36 -13.24 7.95
CA GLU A 636 15.22 -13.93 8.92
C GLU A 636 14.79 -13.74 10.38
N SER A 637 14.01 -12.70 10.69
CA SER A 637 13.55 -12.38 12.05
C SER A 637 12.63 -13.45 12.70
N GLY A 638 12.14 -14.42 11.92
CA GLY A 638 11.24 -15.48 12.37
C GLY A 638 11.85 -16.88 12.48
N LEU A 639 13.08 -17.10 12.02
CA LEU A 639 13.70 -18.43 11.98
C LEU A 639 14.57 -18.67 13.22
N THR A 640 14.33 -19.76 13.96
CA THR A 640 15.26 -20.22 14.99
C THR A 640 16.62 -20.44 14.34
N THR A 641 17.68 -19.95 14.97
CA THR A 641 19.05 -20.32 14.65
C THR A 641 19.18 -21.84 14.68
N PRO A 642 19.31 -22.59 13.55
CA PRO A 642 19.73 -23.97 13.63
C PRO A 642 21.02 -24.03 14.45
N ALA A 643 21.07 -24.95 15.42
CA ALA A 643 22.24 -25.15 16.27
C ALA A 643 23.53 -25.39 15.46
N ALA A 644 23.41 -25.80 14.19
CA ALA A 644 24.50 -25.93 13.23
C ALA A 644 25.13 -24.58 12.79
N GLU A 645 24.41 -23.45 12.87
CA GLU A 645 24.96 -22.12 12.56
C GLU A 645 25.52 -21.41 13.79
N LEU A 646 25.05 -21.77 14.99
CA LEU A 646 25.86 -21.60 16.21
C LEU A 646 27.14 -22.46 16.17
N ALA A 647 27.20 -23.46 15.27
CA ALA A 647 28.34 -24.36 15.09
C ALA A 647 29.39 -23.93 14.05
N PHE A 648 29.16 -22.89 13.24
CA PHE A 648 30.27 -22.24 12.51
C PHE A 648 31.13 -21.37 13.44
N GLU A 649 30.60 -20.99 14.61
CA GLU A 649 31.37 -20.54 15.77
C GLU A 649 31.74 -21.69 16.74
N ALA A 650 31.14 -22.88 16.58
CA ALA A 650 31.29 -24.02 17.49
C ALA A 650 31.78 -25.33 16.84
N GLN A 651 32.77 -25.28 15.95
CA GLN A 651 33.61 -26.45 15.73
C GLN A 651 34.66 -26.54 16.84
N GLY A 652 34.23 -27.15 17.94
CA GLY A 652 35.11 -27.56 19.02
C GLY A 652 34.42 -27.85 20.34
N ARG A 653 33.33 -28.64 20.36
CA ARG A 653 33.02 -29.62 21.42
C ARG A 653 31.62 -30.23 21.26
N SER A 654 31.53 -31.53 21.51
CA SER A 654 30.32 -32.22 21.94
C SER A 654 29.85 -31.70 23.31
N ILE A 655 28.55 -31.44 23.48
CA ILE A 655 27.92 -31.07 24.76
C ILE A 655 26.82 -32.10 25.07
N PRO A 656 26.66 -32.57 26.33
CA PRO A 656 25.59 -33.48 26.75
C PRO A 656 24.20 -32.81 26.72
N PRO A 657 23.11 -33.59 26.68
CA PRO A 657 21.79 -33.07 26.40
C PRO A 657 21.13 -32.53 27.67
N CYS A 658 21.40 -31.28 28.03
CA CYS A 658 20.52 -30.51 28.93
C CYS A 658 20.85 -29.01 28.90
N ALA A 659 20.45 -28.31 27.84
CA ALA A 659 20.36 -26.85 27.84
C ALA A 659 19.00 -26.47 27.23
N THR A 660 18.07 -26.10 28.10
CA THR A 660 16.78 -25.51 27.75
C THR A 660 16.98 -24.26 26.90
N PRO A 661 16.12 -24.02 25.89
CA PRO A 661 16.24 -22.88 24.99
C PRO A 661 16.18 -21.59 25.78
N VAL A 662 17.13 -20.68 25.49
CA VAL A 662 17.21 -19.34 26.06
C VAL A 662 15.84 -18.66 25.89
N ARG A 663 15.20 -18.37 27.02
CA ARG A 663 13.92 -17.68 27.10
C ARG A 663 14.10 -16.27 26.53
N ARG A 664 13.33 -15.96 25.47
CA ARG A 664 13.20 -14.65 24.80
C ARG A 664 13.20 -13.50 25.81
N VAL A 665 14.11 -12.54 25.65
CA VAL A 665 13.92 -11.19 26.22
C VAL A 665 12.83 -10.51 25.41
N LEU A 666 11.62 -10.53 25.97
CA LEU A 666 10.55 -9.52 25.91
C LEU A 666 10.46 -8.64 24.63
N GLY A 667 9.54 -9.00 23.74
CA GLY A 667 8.37 -8.13 23.46
C GLY A 667 8.52 -6.86 22.62
N GLY A 668 9.31 -6.87 21.54
CA GLY A 668 9.19 -5.86 20.47
C GLY A 668 9.01 -6.54 19.13
N ASP A 669 7.86 -6.39 18.47
CA ASP A 669 7.68 -6.86 17.09
C ASP A 669 8.66 -6.06 16.21
N ILE A 670 9.65 -6.71 15.59
CA ILE A 670 10.65 -6.06 14.71
C ILE A 670 9.97 -5.22 13.64
N CYS A 671 8.82 -5.66 13.11
CA CYS A 671 8.06 -4.88 12.14
C CYS A 671 7.45 -3.59 12.73
N LYS A 672 7.03 -3.56 14.01
CA LYS A 672 6.62 -2.31 14.67
C LYS A 672 7.80 -1.36 14.84
N GLU A 673 8.96 -1.91 15.17
CA GLU A 673 10.19 -1.12 15.30
C GLU A 673 10.62 -0.54 13.94
N LEU A 674 10.51 -1.32 12.85
CA LEU A 674 10.75 -0.88 11.48
C LEU A 674 9.73 0.16 11.02
N GLU A 675 8.44 0.00 11.35
CA GLU A 675 7.40 0.97 11.02
C GLU A 675 7.65 2.33 11.69
N VAL A 676 8.04 2.32 12.97
CA VAL A 676 8.29 3.55 13.73
C VAL A 676 9.59 4.23 13.31
N GLN A 677 10.65 3.46 13.01
CA GLN A 677 11.99 4.02 12.79
C GLN A 677 12.37 4.19 11.31
N CYS A 678 11.76 3.44 10.39
CA CYS A 678 12.10 3.40 8.96
C CYS A 678 10.85 3.30 8.06
N PRO A 679 9.85 4.20 8.18
CA PRO A 679 8.56 4.06 7.50
C PRO A 679 8.66 4.06 5.96
N GLY A 680 9.51 4.90 5.37
CA GLY A 680 9.66 4.99 3.90
C GLY A 680 10.32 3.76 3.28
N ILE A 681 11.32 3.17 3.95
CA ILE A 681 11.92 1.88 3.55
C ILE A 681 10.93 0.74 3.75
N PHE A 682 10.22 0.70 4.88
CA PHE A 682 9.29 -0.38 5.20
C PHE A 682 8.08 -0.42 4.26
N ALA A 683 7.55 0.74 3.85
CA ALA A 683 6.45 0.84 2.89
C ALA A 683 6.78 0.26 1.50
N GLN A 684 8.06 0.19 1.13
CA GLN A 684 8.51 -0.32 -0.17
C GLN A 684 8.88 -1.81 -0.16
N VAL A 685 8.71 -2.51 0.97
CA VAL A 685 9.00 -3.94 1.09
C VAL A 685 7.98 -4.77 0.30
N ASP A 686 8.46 -5.62 -0.60
CA ASP A 686 7.62 -6.58 -1.35
C ASP A 686 7.22 -7.76 -0.45
N LEU A 687 6.01 -7.65 0.12
CA LEU A 687 5.44 -8.66 1.00
C LEU A 687 5.07 -9.97 0.28
N ASP A 688 4.82 -9.94 -1.03
CA ASP A 688 4.55 -11.15 -1.82
C ASP A 688 5.82 -11.99 -2.00
N PHE A 689 6.98 -11.34 -2.16
CA PHE A 689 8.29 -11.99 -2.15
C PHE A 689 8.64 -12.59 -0.79
N VAL A 690 8.44 -11.84 0.31
CA VAL A 690 8.65 -12.32 1.70
C VAL A 690 7.83 -13.58 1.94
N ARG A 691 6.54 -13.57 1.57
CA ARG A 691 5.65 -14.72 1.70
C ARG A 691 6.15 -15.93 0.90
N GLY A 692 6.64 -15.73 -0.33
CA GLY A 692 7.18 -16.80 -1.17
C GLY A 692 8.42 -17.47 -0.58
N GLN A 693 9.29 -16.71 0.11
CA GLN A 693 10.48 -17.25 0.76
C GLN A 693 10.16 -17.97 2.09
N ILE A 694 9.22 -17.45 2.87
CA ILE A 694 8.81 -18.06 4.15
C ILE A 694 7.97 -19.32 3.92
N SER A 695 7.07 -19.34 2.92
CA SER A 695 6.27 -20.54 2.57
C SER A 695 7.12 -21.74 2.14
N ARG A 696 8.36 -21.50 1.68
CA ARG A 696 9.32 -22.57 1.37
C ARG A 696 10.03 -23.11 2.62
N ARG A 697 9.99 -22.39 3.75
CA ARG A 697 10.72 -22.68 4.99
C ARG A 697 9.82 -23.08 6.17
N GLU A 698 8.57 -22.60 6.23
CA GLU A 698 7.55 -22.99 7.24
C GLU A 698 6.19 -23.32 6.57
N PRO A 699 5.50 -24.41 6.98
CA PRO A 699 4.28 -24.87 6.31
C PRO A 699 2.97 -24.22 6.79
N SER A 700 2.95 -23.38 7.83
CA SER A 700 1.71 -22.80 8.38
C SER A 700 1.52 -21.33 8.02
N ASN A 701 0.79 -21.06 6.93
CA ASN A 701 0.42 -19.72 6.44
C ASN A 701 -0.23 -18.80 7.52
N GLY A 702 -0.84 -19.37 8.56
CA GLY A 702 -1.56 -18.64 9.63
C GLY A 702 -0.69 -17.82 10.57
N GLU A 703 0.48 -18.34 10.97
CA GLU A 703 1.28 -17.72 12.04
C GLU A 703 1.97 -16.43 11.59
N PHE A 704 2.37 -16.36 10.31
CA PHE A 704 2.95 -15.17 9.71
C PHE A 704 1.95 -14.02 9.59
N ILE A 705 0.74 -14.28 9.05
CA ILE A 705 -0.30 -13.24 8.95
C ILE A 705 -0.72 -12.75 10.33
N HIS A 706 -0.81 -13.65 11.31
CA HIS A 706 -1.11 -13.27 12.69
C HIS A 706 0.01 -12.41 13.32
N ARG A 707 1.30 -12.67 13.03
CA ARG A 707 2.41 -11.78 13.43
C ARG A 707 2.36 -10.43 12.72
N TYR A 708 2.14 -10.41 11.40
CA TYR A 708 2.02 -9.17 10.60
C TYR A 708 0.79 -8.32 11.00
N MET A 709 -0.34 -8.96 11.31
CA MET A 709 -1.56 -8.33 11.81
C MET A 709 -1.32 -7.56 13.11
N ARG A 710 -0.49 -8.08 14.02
CA ARG A 710 -0.12 -7.39 15.26
C ARG A 710 0.68 -6.12 15.01
N CYS A 711 1.34 -6.02 13.85
CA CYS A 711 2.22 -4.91 13.49
C CYS A 711 1.45 -3.73 12.87
N VAL A 712 0.44 -3.98 12.03
CA VAL A 712 -0.37 -2.91 11.41
C VAL A 712 -1.18 -2.18 12.50
N SER A 713 -0.70 -1.06 13.01
CA SER A 713 -1.42 -0.24 14.01
C SER A 713 -2.60 0.52 13.37
N SER A 714 -3.51 1.08 14.19
CA SER A 714 -4.59 1.96 13.71
C SER A 714 -4.08 3.14 12.86
N ASN A 715 -2.81 3.52 13.05
CA ASN A 715 -2.17 4.69 12.46
C ASN A 715 -1.23 4.33 11.29
N SER A 716 -1.15 3.05 10.91
CA SER A 716 -0.35 2.62 9.74
C SER A 716 -0.89 3.23 8.45
N LEU A 717 0.01 3.52 7.50
CA LEU A 717 -0.36 4.06 6.17
C LEU A 717 -1.38 3.15 5.46
N GLU A 718 -2.25 3.74 4.63
CA GLU A 718 -3.32 3.02 3.90
C GLU A 718 -2.78 1.82 3.09
N ASP A 719 -1.57 1.92 2.53
CA ASP A 719 -0.91 0.84 1.79
C ASP A 719 -0.70 -0.43 2.62
N HIS A 720 -0.45 -0.30 3.92
CA HIS A 720 -0.27 -1.45 4.82
C HIS A 720 -1.60 -2.14 5.11
N TRP A 721 -2.68 -1.37 5.26
CA TRP A 721 -4.04 -1.91 5.37
C TRP A 721 -4.49 -2.61 4.09
N ASN A 722 -4.16 -2.02 2.93
CA ASN A 722 -4.41 -2.63 1.62
C ASN A 722 -3.63 -3.94 1.45
N ALA A 723 -2.37 -3.98 1.86
CA ALA A 723 -1.55 -5.19 1.81
C ALA A 723 -2.04 -6.28 2.77
N LEU A 724 -2.47 -5.89 3.98
CA LEU A 724 -3.10 -6.80 4.95
C LEU A 724 -4.40 -7.38 4.39
N ALA A 725 -5.28 -6.55 3.83
CA ALA A 725 -6.53 -6.97 3.20
C ALA A 725 -6.28 -7.95 2.04
N ARG A 726 -5.33 -7.68 1.15
CA ARG A 726 -4.92 -8.60 0.06
C ARG A 726 -4.39 -9.94 0.59
N SER A 727 -3.65 -9.91 1.70
CA SER A 727 -3.08 -11.12 2.31
C SER A 727 -4.16 -11.99 2.96
N ILE A 728 -5.11 -11.36 3.65
CA ILE A 728 -6.29 -12.03 4.24
C ILE A 728 -7.18 -12.60 3.13
N ALA A 729 -7.43 -11.83 2.07
CA ALA A 729 -8.16 -12.27 0.88
C ALA A 729 -7.57 -13.56 0.29
N LYS A 730 -6.24 -13.63 0.15
CA LYS A 730 -5.56 -14.82 -0.36
C LYS A 730 -5.60 -16.00 0.61
N MET A 731 -5.49 -15.74 1.92
CA MET A 731 -5.63 -16.77 2.95
C MET A 731 -7.05 -17.36 2.97
N ALA A 732 -8.08 -16.54 2.81
CA ALA A 732 -9.47 -16.95 2.81
C ALA A 732 -9.82 -17.98 1.73
N GLN A 733 -9.04 -18.02 0.63
CA GLN A 733 -9.16 -19.03 -0.42
C GLN A 733 -8.70 -20.43 0.03
N THR A 734 -7.81 -20.51 1.03
CA THR A 734 -7.23 -21.76 1.54
C THR A 734 -7.73 -22.16 2.91
N ASP A 735 -7.95 -21.20 3.80
CA ASP A 735 -8.47 -21.37 5.16
C ASP A 735 -9.38 -20.18 5.53
N PRO A 736 -10.68 -20.24 5.16
CA PRO A 736 -11.62 -19.15 5.39
C PRO A 736 -11.91 -18.94 6.88
N ARG A 737 -11.79 -19.98 7.71
CA ARG A 737 -12.06 -19.90 9.16
C ARG A 737 -10.92 -19.20 9.90
N GLY A 738 -9.68 -19.59 9.61
CA GLY A 738 -8.49 -18.90 10.16
C GLY A 738 -8.41 -17.43 9.73
N ALA A 739 -8.75 -17.13 8.47
CA ALA A 739 -8.82 -15.74 8.00
C ALA A 739 -9.89 -14.92 8.74
N ALA A 740 -11.05 -15.52 9.03
CA ALA A 740 -12.11 -14.87 9.80
C ALA A 740 -11.69 -14.61 11.26
N ASP A 741 -11.03 -15.57 11.92
CA ASP A 741 -10.54 -15.40 13.30
C ASP A 741 -9.53 -14.25 13.42
N ILE A 742 -8.61 -14.12 12.45
CA ILE A 742 -7.63 -13.03 12.37
C ILE A 742 -8.33 -11.68 12.20
N VAL A 743 -9.32 -11.58 11.30
CA VAL A 743 -10.09 -10.34 11.12
C VAL A 743 -10.86 -9.99 12.40
N ILE A 744 -11.47 -10.96 13.08
CA ILE A 744 -12.20 -10.74 14.33
C ILE A 744 -11.26 -10.22 15.44
N GLU A 745 -10.08 -10.84 15.63
CA GLU A 745 -9.08 -10.37 16.61
C GLU A 745 -8.63 -8.94 16.29
N LYS A 746 -8.45 -8.60 15.01
CA LYS A 746 -8.08 -7.24 14.60
C LYS A 746 -9.17 -6.22 14.87
N LEU A 747 -10.41 -6.56 14.56
CA LEU A 747 -11.57 -5.71 14.84
C LEU A 747 -11.74 -5.49 16.34
N GLN A 748 -11.49 -6.50 17.18
CA GLN A 748 -11.60 -6.38 18.63
C GLN A 748 -10.56 -5.40 19.17
N HIS A 749 -9.30 -5.54 18.75
CA HIS A 749 -8.24 -4.62 19.13
C HIS A 749 -8.49 -3.18 18.65
N VAL A 750 -9.09 -3.00 17.47
CA VAL A 750 -9.46 -1.66 16.98
C VAL A 750 -10.60 -1.04 17.80
N CYS A 751 -11.58 -1.84 18.23
CA CYS A 751 -12.71 -1.38 19.04
C CYS A 751 -12.31 -1.08 20.51
N GLU A 752 -11.26 -1.70 21.04
CA GLU A 752 -10.77 -1.46 22.41
C GLU A 752 -10.02 -0.12 22.59
N VAL A 753 -9.46 0.45 21.51
CA VAL A 753 -8.49 1.58 21.59
C VAL A 753 -9.15 2.97 21.55
N GLY A 754 -10.42 3.12 21.14
CA GLY A 754 -11.12 4.43 21.20
C GLY A 754 -12.25 4.60 20.19
N PRO A 755 -12.99 5.74 20.21
CA PRO A 755 -14.15 5.96 19.36
C PRO A 755 -13.73 5.99 17.89
N ALA A 756 -14.51 5.35 17.03
CA ALA A 756 -14.17 5.13 15.64
C ALA A 756 -14.16 6.45 14.85
N ASP A 757 -12.97 6.94 14.51
CA ASP A 757 -12.79 7.95 13.47
C ASP A 757 -13.22 7.38 12.10
N GLU A 758 -13.62 8.24 11.17
CA GLU A 758 -14.06 7.84 9.82
C GLU A 758 -13.00 6.98 9.10
N ALA A 759 -11.71 7.27 9.32
CA ALA A 759 -10.59 6.50 8.79
C ALA A 759 -10.55 5.06 9.34
N THR A 760 -10.84 4.87 10.63
CA THR A 760 -10.90 3.55 11.26
C THR A 760 -12.02 2.71 10.66
N MET A 761 -13.19 3.31 10.42
CA MET A 761 -14.32 2.64 9.77
C MET A 761 -14.01 2.27 8.31
N ARG A 762 -13.23 3.08 7.58
CA ARG A 762 -12.74 2.73 6.23
C ARG A 762 -11.81 1.52 6.27
N HIS A 763 -10.89 1.43 7.23
CA HIS A 763 -10.01 0.27 7.38
C HIS A 763 -10.77 -1.01 7.76
N VAL A 764 -11.74 -0.90 8.68
CA VAL A 764 -12.66 -2.00 9.04
C VAL A 764 -13.43 -2.49 7.81
N THR A 765 -13.92 -1.54 7.00
CA THR A 765 -14.63 -1.83 5.75
C THR A 765 -13.74 -2.57 4.76
N LEU A 766 -12.50 -2.10 4.55
CA LEU A 766 -11.53 -2.75 3.65
C LEU A 766 -11.21 -4.19 4.04
N LEU A 767 -11.00 -4.45 5.34
CA LEU A 767 -10.71 -5.81 5.83
C LEU A 767 -11.90 -6.75 5.67
N LEU A 768 -13.10 -6.31 6.07
CA LEU A 768 -14.31 -7.10 5.96
C LEU A 768 -14.70 -7.38 4.50
N GLN A 769 -14.62 -6.37 3.63
CA GLN A 769 -14.87 -6.54 2.21
C GLN A 769 -13.82 -7.45 1.55
N GLY A 770 -12.54 -7.30 1.91
CA GLY A 770 -11.47 -8.17 1.40
C GLY A 770 -11.63 -9.64 1.80
N LEU A 771 -12.06 -9.90 3.04
CA LEU A 771 -12.37 -11.25 3.53
C LEU A 771 -13.59 -11.82 2.79
N VAL A 772 -14.73 -11.13 2.86
CA VAL A 772 -16.01 -11.63 2.31
C VAL A 772 -15.92 -11.83 0.80
N GLY A 773 -15.32 -10.88 0.07
CA GLY A 773 -15.19 -10.94 -1.38
C GLY A 773 -14.29 -12.07 -1.90
N SER A 774 -13.49 -12.68 -1.03
CA SER A 774 -12.55 -13.76 -1.39
C SER A 774 -13.05 -15.16 -1.04
N ILE A 775 -14.11 -15.27 -0.24
CA ILE A 775 -14.73 -16.54 0.12
C ILE A 775 -15.58 -17.03 -1.05
N GLN A 776 -15.34 -18.24 -1.54
CA GLN A 776 -16.20 -18.81 -2.58
C GLN A 776 -17.58 -19.14 -2.00
N PRO A 777 -18.68 -18.89 -2.75
CA PRO A 777 -20.05 -19.10 -2.28
C PRO A 777 -20.47 -20.58 -2.32
N GLU A 778 -19.72 -21.43 -1.61
CA GLU A 778 -20.05 -22.84 -1.41
C GLU A 778 -20.86 -23.06 -0.12
N PRO A 779 -21.73 -24.09 -0.05
CA PRO A 779 -22.50 -24.40 1.16
C PRO A 779 -21.61 -24.67 2.38
N MET A 780 -20.36 -25.10 2.18
CA MET A 780 -19.36 -25.33 3.24
C MET A 780 -18.89 -24.05 3.93
N CYS A 781 -19.15 -22.87 3.35
CA CYS A 781 -18.74 -21.58 3.89
C CYS A 781 -19.78 -20.97 4.85
N ARG A 782 -21.01 -21.50 4.91
CA ARG A 782 -22.09 -21.02 5.81
C ARG A 782 -21.67 -20.95 7.29
N PRO A 783 -20.98 -21.95 7.87
CA PRO A 783 -20.52 -21.91 9.26
C PRO A 783 -19.50 -20.80 9.54
N VAL A 784 -18.74 -20.37 8.52
CA VAL A 784 -17.78 -19.27 8.65
C VAL A 784 -18.51 -17.95 8.82
N PHE A 785 -19.58 -17.72 8.04
CA PHE A 785 -20.45 -16.56 8.19
C PHE A 785 -21.22 -16.57 9.51
N GLU A 786 -21.74 -17.72 9.95
CA GLU A 786 -22.36 -17.85 11.29
C GLU A 786 -21.38 -17.45 12.39
N HIS A 787 -20.16 -18.00 12.35
CA HIS A 787 -19.10 -17.68 13.32
C HIS A 787 -18.74 -16.19 13.30
N LEU A 788 -18.64 -15.59 12.11
CA LEU A 788 -18.39 -14.16 11.92
C LEU A 788 -19.50 -13.30 12.54
N PHE A 789 -20.78 -13.60 12.26
CA PHE A 789 -21.92 -12.84 12.79
C PHE A 789 -22.05 -12.98 14.31
N VAL A 790 -21.86 -14.19 14.87
CA VAL A 790 -21.91 -14.44 16.31
C VAL A 790 -20.81 -13.69 17.05
N LYS A 791 -19.57 -13.74 16.56
CA LYS A 791 -18.42 -13.09 17.23
C LYS A 791 -18.43 -11.57 17.10
N THR A 792 -19.00 -11.04 16.01
CA THR A 792 -19.12 -9.59 15.79
C THR A 792 -20.36 -8.97 16.42
N ALA A 793 -21.31 -9.77 16.93
CA ALA A 793 -22.55 -9.28 17.54
C ALA A 793 -22.34 -8.41 18.79
N ALA A 794 -21.24 -8.61 19.53
CA ALA A 794 -20.90 -7.80 20.71
C ALA A 794 -20.20 -6.47 20.38
N MET A 795 -19.88 -6.21 19.11
CA MET A 795 -19.08 -5.08 18.67
C MET A 795 -19.97 -3.90 18.29
N VAL A 796 -20.45 -3.17 19.30
CA VAL A 796 -21.29 -1.97 19.11
C VAL A 796 -20.40 -0.74 19.09
N VAL A 797 -20.34 -0.04 17.94
CA VAL A 797 -19.65 1.24 17.81
C VAL A 797 -20.54 2.35 18.38
N PRO A 798 -20.04 3.27 19.24
CA PRO A 798 -20.85 4.35 19.79
C PRO A 798 -21.30 5.33 18.69
N GLY A 799 -22.60 5.52 18.51
CA GLY A 799 -23.15 6.55 17.62
C GLY A 799 -24.19 6.07 16.58
N HIS A 800 -24.38 4.76 16.42
CA HIS A 800 -25.47 4.19 15.61
C HIS A 800 -26.36 3.31 16.47
N ALA A 801 -27.68 3.37 16.24
CA ALA A 801 -28.72 2.79 17.08
C ALA A 801 -28.51 1.29 17.34
N GLY A 802 -27.82 0.93 18.44
CA GLY A 802 -27.79 -0.39 19.06
C GLY A 802 -27.35 -1.58 18.20
N ARG A 803 -26.87 -1.39 16.96
CA ARG A 803 -26.55 -2.47 16.01
C ARG A 803 -25.05 -2.58 15.74
N PRO A 804 -24.51 -3.81 15.55
CA PRO A 804 -23.10 -3.99 15.22
C PRO A 804 -22.79 -3.42 13.83
N ALA A 805 -21.92 -2.42 13.74
CA ALA A 805 -21.55 -1.77 12.48
C ALA A 805 -20.94 -2.76 11.45
N ALA A 806 -20.26 -3.80 11.95
CA ALA A 806 -19.73 -4.88 11.12
C ALA A 806 -20.83 -5.62 10.35
N HIS A 807 -22.00 -5.87 10.95
CA HIS A 807 -23.10 -6.59 10.29
C HIS A 807 -23.62 -5.81 9.09
N ARG A 808 -23.75 -4.49 9.20
CA ARG A 808 -24.16 -3.63 8.09
C ARG A 808 -23.19 -3.71 6.91
N ILE A 809 -21.89 -3.60 7.17
CA ILE A 809 -20.84 -3.66 6.14
C ILE A 809 -20.85 -5.01 5.42
N ILE A 810 -20.96 -6.11 6.17
CA ILE A 810 -21.01 -7.46 5.60
C ILE A 810 -22.26 -7.61 4.73
N LEU A 811 -23.44 -7.25 5.25
CA LEU A 811 -24.69 -7.36 4.53
C LEU A 811 -24.73 -6.48 3.26
N GLU A 812 -24.15 -5.27 3.31
CA GLU A 812 -24.03 -4.38 2.16
C GLU A 812 -23.10 -4.96 1.07
N HIS A 813 -22.01 -5.62 1.48
CA HIS A 813 -21.12 -6.30 0.53
C HIS A 813 -21.78 -7.55 -0.08
N LEU A 814 -22.53 -8.31 0.71
CA LEU A 814 -23.29 -9.47 0.22
C LEU A 814 -24.42 -9.05 -0.75
N LEU A 815 -25.10 -7.92 -0.50
CA LEU A 815 -26.13 -7.37 -1.39
C LEU A 815 -25.57 -6.79 -2.70
N SER A 816 -24.38 -6.18 -2.66
CA SER A 816 -23.77 -5.59 -3.86
C SER A 816 -23.11 -6.61 -4.78
N SER A 817 -22.81 -7.81 -4.28
CA SER A 817 -22.13 -8.86 -5.04
C SER A 817 -23.06 -10.01 -5.42
N SER A 818 -23.41 -10.09 -6.71
CA SER A 818 -24.30 -11.14 -7.25
C SER A 818 -23.85 -12.58 -6.97
N ARG A 819 -22.53 -12.79 -6.83
CA ARG A 819 -21.93 -14.09 -6.50
C ARG A 819 -22.33 -14.59 -5.11
N HIS A 820 -22.61 -13.69 -4.18
CA HIS A 820 -22.90 -14.01 -2.79
C HIS A 820 -24.41 -14.05 -2.48
N HIS A 821 -25.26 -13.82 -3.48
CA HIS A 821 -26.72 -13.95 -3.36
C HIS A 821 -27.19 -15.30 -2.78
N PRO A 822 -26.58 -16.47 -3.08
CA PRO A 822 -26.97 -17.74 -2.46
C PRO A 822 -26.72 -17.81 -0.94
N ILE A 823 -25.70 -17.10 -0.45
CA ILE A 823 -25.42 -16.99 0.99
C ILE A 823 -26.46 -16.06 1.62
N PHE A 824 -26.79 -14.95 0.95
CA PHE A 824 -27.84 -14.04 1.40
C PHE A 824 -29.22 -14.71 1.44
N ASP A 825 -29.52 -15.55 0.45
CA ASP A 825 -30.77 -16.33 0.37
C ASP A 825 -30.88 -17.39 1.47
N TRP A 826 -29.75 -17.97 1.90
CA TRP A 826 -29.69 -18.82 3.10
C TRP A 826 -29.87 -18.01 4.39
N LEU A 827 -29.28 -16.81 4.47
CA LEU A 827 -29.39 -15.93 5.63
C LEU A 827 -30.85 -15.58 5.97
N LEU A 828 -31.72 -15.50 4.95
CA LEU A 828 -33.17 -15.27 5.12
C LEU A 828 -33.85 -16.31 6.03
N ASP A 829 -33.32 -17.54 6.10
CA ASP A 829 -33.90 -18.62 6.90
C ASP A 829 -33.32 -18.68 8.33
N THR A 830 -32.25 -17.93 8.61
CA THR A 830 -31.55 -17.92 9.91
C THR A 830 -31.93 -16.73 10.80
N SER A 831 -32.03 -16.94 12.11
CA SER A 831 -32.39 -15.92 13.09
C SER A 831 -31.19 -15.13 13.67
N THR A 832 -29.98 -15.29 13.11
CA THR A 832 -28.74 -14.77 13.71
C THR A 832 -28.56 -13.26 13.54
N THR A 833 -29.27 -12.63 12.59
CA THR A 833 -29.12 -11.22 12.22
C THR A 833 -30.47 -10.57 11.92
N ASP A 834 -30.61 -9.28 12.25
CA ASP A 834 -31.80 -8.47 11.94
C ASP A 834 -31.76 -8.00 10.46
N ILE A 835 -31.99 -8.94 9.54
CA ILE A 835 -31.88 -8.71 8.08
C ILE A 835 -33.02 -7.84 7.56
N VAL A 836 -34.22 -7.98 8.14
CA VAL A 836 -35.44 -7.30 7.67
C VAL A 836 -35.29 -5.79 7.76
N SER A 837 -34.85 -5.30 8.91
CA SER A 837 -34.66 -3.86 9.11
C SER A 837 -33.56 -3.28 8.21
N PHE A 838 -32.48 -4.03 7.97
CA PHE A 838 -31.43 -3.63 7.04
C PHE A 838 -31.95 -3.55 5.60
N LEU A 839 -32.76 -4.52 5.15
CA LEU A 839 -33.37 -4.53 3.82
C LEU A 839 -34.37 -3.39 3.63
N GLU A 840 -35.16 -3.07 4.66
CA GLU A 840 -36.09 -1.92 4.66
C GLU A 840 -35.35 -0.57 4.56
N GLU A 841 -34.22 -0.41 5.25
CA GLU A 841 -33.38 0.79 5.17
C GLU A 841 -32.70 0.95 3.80
N SER A 842 -32.26 -0.16 3.20
CA SER A 842 -31.34 -0.13 2.04
C SER A 842 -31.96 0.34 0.73
N SER A 843 -33.30 0.43 0.62
CA SER A 843 -34.09 0.98 -0.51
C SER A 843 -33.73 0.49 -1.94
N SER A 844 -32.77 -0.42 -2.10
CA SER A 844 -32.25 -0.88 -3.40
C SER A 844 -33.18 -1.93 -4.03
N PRO A 845 -33.22 -2.05 -5.37
CA PRO A 845 -34.09 -3.03 -6.04
C PRO A 845 -33.73 -4.47 -5.66
N VAL A 846 -32.43 -4.75 -5.47
CA VAL A 846 -31.92 -6.05 -5.02
C VAL A 846 -32.36 -6.36 -3.58
N ALA A 847 -32.32 -5.36 -2.69
CA ALA A 847 -32.86 -5.51 -1.33
C ALA A 847 -34.36 -5.81 -1.36
N GLY A 848 -35.12 -5.12 -2.22
CA GLY A 848 -36.53 -5.43 -2.46
C GLY A 848 -36.76 -6.87 -2.95
N GLU A 849 -35.86 -7.40 -3.80
CA GLU A 849 -35.91 -8.77 -4.30
C GLU A 849 -35.78 -9.81 -3.19
N PHE A 850 -34.88 -9.59 -2.22
CA PHE A 850 -34.75 -10.48 -1.06
C PHE A 850 -35.86 -10.28 -0.03
N LEU A 851 -36.36 -9.04 0.13
CA LEU A 851 -37.43 -8.73 1.08
C LEU A 851 -38.75 -9.40 0.71
N TRP A 852 -39.15 -9.43 -0.58
CA TRP A 852 -40.36 -10.16 -0.96
C TRP A 852 -40.18 -11.67 -0.81
N LYS A 853 -38.99 -12.23 -1.10
CA LYS A 853 -38.68 -13.66 -0.90
C LYS A 853 -38.78 -14.04 0.57
N TYR A 854 -38.27 -13.19 1.46
CA TYR A 854 -38.41 -13.34 2.92
C TYR A 854 -39.89 -13.40 3.32
N HIS A 855 -40.68 -12.39 2.96
CA HIS A 855 -42.11 -12.37 3.30
C HIS A 855 -42.88 -13.54 2.67
N TRP A 856 -42.49 -13.99 1.49
CA TRP A 856 -43.06 -15.17 0.84
C TRP A 856 -42.81 -16.45 1.63
N ARG A 857 -41.57 -16.68 2.07
CA ARG A 857 -41.19 -17.84 2.89
C ARG A 857 -41.84 -17.82 4.27
N HIS A 858 -42.01 -16.64 4.87
CA HIS A 858 -42.69 -16.44 6.16
C HIS A 858 -44.22 -16.32 6.08
N ASN A 859 -44.83 -16.74 4.96
CA ASN A 859 -46.28 -16.78 4.76
C ASN A 859 -46.99 -15.41 4.90
N GLN A 860 -46.36 -14.35 4.39
CA GLN A 860 -46.90 -12.97 4.33
C GLN A 860 -47.04 -12.50 2.87
N PRO A 861 -47.94 -13.11 2.06
CA PRO A 861 -48.07 -12.81 0.63
C PRO A 861 -48.54 -11.36 0.34
N GLU A 862 -49.24 -10.73 1.27
CA GLU A 862 -49.69 -9.33 1.12
C GLU A 862 -48.52 -8.34 1.07
N ARG A 863 -47.55 -8.50 1.99
CA ARG A 863 -46.35 -7.64 2.03
C ARG A 863 -45.47 -7.91 0.82
N ALA A 864 -45.33 -9.17 0.41
CA ALA A 864 -44.60 -9.54 -0.79
C ALA A 864 -45.21 -8.90 -2.05
N SER A 865 -46.54 -8.94 -2.21
CA SER A 865 -47.25 -8.28 -3.32
C SER A 865 -47.02 -6.76 -3.34
N GLY A 866 -47.11 -6.11 -2.17
CA GLY A 866 -46.86 -4.67 -2.04
C GLY A 866 -45.43 -4.27 -2.38
N ILE A 867 -44.43 -5.06 -1.96
CA ILE A 867 -43.01 -4.81 -2.29
C ILE A 867 -42.77 -5.00 -3.78
N LEU A 868 -43.27 -6.11 -4.36
CA LEU A 868 -43.14 -6.39 -5.81
C LEU A 868 -43.77 -5.29 -6.67
N LEU A 869 -44.93 -4.78 -6.27
CA LEU A 869 -45.58 -3.64 -6.92
C LEU A 869 -44.70 -2.38 -6.80
N SER A 870 -44.16 -2.10 -5.62
CA SER A 870 -43.28 -0.94 -5.42
C SER A 870 -41.99 -1.02 -6.26
N ILE A 871 -41.46 -2.22 -6.51
CA ILE A 871 -40.30 -2.43 -7.39
C ILE A 871 -40.69 -2.18 -8.85
N ALA A 872 -41.86 -2.66 -9.27
CA ALA A 872 -42.37 -2.49 -10.63
C ALA A 872 -42.75 -1.04 -10.97
N GLU A 873 -43.16 -0.22 -9.98
CA GLU A 873 -43.53 1.19 -10.17
C GLU A 873 -42.36 2.17 -10.06
N LYS A 874 -41.32 1.86 -9.25
CA LYS A 874 -40.19 2.77 -9.04
C LYS A 874 -39.37 3.00 -10.33
N PRO A 875 -38.83 4.22 -10.57
CA PRO A 875 -37.94 4.51 -11.69
C PRO A 875 -36.52 4.00 -11.43
N SER A 876 -36.34 2.68 -11.31
CA SER A 876 -35.05 2.00 -11.19
C SER A 876 -34.52 1.58 -12.57
N THR A 877 -33.26 1.13 -12.63
CA THR A 877 -32.56 0.58 -13.82
C THR A 877 -33.15 -0.74 -14.36
N CYS A 878 -34.34 -1.14 -13.92
CA CYS A 878 -34.99 -2.38 -14.34
C CYS A 878 -35.54 -2.25 -15.77
N SER A 879 -35.35 -3.30 -16.57
CA SER A 879 -35.93 -3.36 -17.92
C SER A 879 -37.45 -3.52 -17.86
N LEU A 880 -38.13 -3.20 -18.96
CA LEU A 880 -39.58 -3.41 -19.07
C LEU A 880 -39.95 -4.90 -18.84
N GLU A 881 -39.12 -5.83 -19.33
CA GLU A 881 -39.32 -7.29 -19.13
C GLU A 881 -39.25 -7.69 -17.65
N GLU A 882 -38.28 -7.13 -16.91
CA GLU A 882 -38.17 -7.37 -15.46
C GLU A 882 -39.38 -6.81 -14.70
N ARG A 883 -39.88 -5.64 -15.11
CA ARG A 883 -41.11 -5.05 -14.53
C ARG A 883 -42.32 -5.92 -14.76
N ILE A 884 -42.50 -6.44 -15.98
CA ILE A 884 -43.57 -7.38 -16.33
C ILE A 884 -43.48 -8.63 -15.44
N ARG A 885 -42.27 -9.18 -15.26
CA ARG A 885 -42.04 -10.32 -14.36
C ARG A 885 -42.43 -9.99 -12.90
N TYR A 886 -42.05 -8.82 -12.38
CA TYR A 886 -42.41 -8.42 -11.01
C TYR A 886 -43.92 -8.18 -10.85
N LEU A 887 -44.60 -7.62 -11.85
CA LEU A 887 -46.05 -7.48 -11.85
C LEU A 887 -46.76 -8.84 -11.83
N ASP A 888 -46.27 -9.81 -12.59
CA ASP A 888 -46.84 -11.15 -12.62
C ASP A 888 -46.68 -11.87 -11.27
N LEU A 889 -45.48 -11.81 -10.69
CA LEU A 889 -45.23 -12.31 -9.33
C LEU A 889 -46.10 -11.60 -8.28
N SER A 890 -46.31 -10.28 -8.43
CA SER A 890 -47.19 -9.52 -7.53
C SER A 890 -48.65 -9.96 -7.65
N ARG A 891 -49.11 -10.26 -8.88
CA ARG A 891 -50.45 -10.80 -9.16
C ARG A 891 -50.63 -12.18 -8.52
N GLU A 892 -49.66 -13.07 -8.66
CA GLU A 892 -49.69 -14.38 -8.00
C GLU A 892 -49.76 -14.25 -6.46
N ALA A 893 -49.00 -13.31 -5.90
CA ALA A 893 -49.02 -12.99 -4.47
C ALA A 893 -50.37 -12.41 -4.00
N ALA A 894 -50.94 -11.50 -4.78
CA ALA A 894 -52.27 -10.93 -4.52
C ALA A 894 -53.38 -12.00 -4.61
N GLY A 895 -53.26 -12.95 -5.55
CA GLY A 895 -54.18 -14.07 -5.68
C GLY A 895 -54.23 -14.97 -4.45
N ARG A 896 -53.07 -15.23 -3.81
CA ARG A 896 -52.99 -15.99 -2.55
C ARG A 896 -53.55 -15.24 -1.34
N SER A 897 -53.64 -13.92 -1.39
CA SER A 897 -54.17 -13.07 -0.31
C SER A 897 -55.64 -12.66 -0.47
N SER A 898 -56.37 -13.24 -1.43
CA SER A 898 -57.82 -13.04 -1.65
C SER A 898 -58.28 -11.60 -1.97
N LYS A 899 -57.39 -10.69 -2.39
CA LYS A 899 -57.74 -9.32 -2.81
C LYS A 899 -58.10 -9.26 -4.30
N LYS A 900 -59.35 -9.57 -4.64
CA LYS A 900 -59.83 -9.63 -6.05
C LYS A 900 -59.60 -8.33 -6.83
N GLU A 901 -59.84 -7.18 -6.20
CA GLU A 901 -59.68 -5.86 -6.86
C GLU A 901 -58.22 -5.57 -7.27
N LEU A 902 -57.24 -5.95 -6.43
CA LEU A 902 -55.82 -5.79 -6.78
C LEU A 902 -55.41 -6.74 -7.90
N VAL A 903 -55.92 -7.97 -7.89
CA VAL A 903 -55.66 -8.94 -8.96
C VAL A 903 -56.18 -8.43 -10.29
N GLU A 904 -57.41 -7.91 -10.34
CA GLU A 904 -58.01 -7.34 -11.56
C GLU A 904 -57.21 -6.13 -12.09
N LYS A 905 -56.80 -5.22 -11.20
CA LYS A 905 -55.95 -4.09 -11.57
C LYS A 905 -54.60 -4.53 -12.14
N LEU A 906 -53.94 -5.50 -11.49
CA LEU A 906 -52.65 -6.03 -11.92
C LEU A 906 -52.76 -6.80 -13.24
N THR A 907 -53.84 -7.56 -13.46
CA THR A 907 -54.08 -8.25 -14.74
C THR A 907 -54.19 -7.26 -15.89
N LEU A 908 -54.93 -6.16 -15.70
CA LEU A 908 -55.07 -5.14 -16.72
C LEU A 908 -53.74 -4.42 -17.00
N GLN A 909 -52.95 -4.10 -15.96
CA GLN A 909 -51.62 -3.52 -16.15
C GLN A 909 -50.66 -4.48 -16.87
N LEU A 910 -50.71 -5.78 -16.55
CA LEU A 910 -49.90 -6.80 -17.20
C LEU A 910 -50.29 -6.96 -18.68
N ASP A 911 -51.59 -6.98 -18.97
CA ASP A 911 -52.09 -7.05 -20.35
C ASP A 911 -51.67 -5.84 -21.17
N LEU A 912 -51.75 -4.62 -20.60
CA LEU A 912 -51.26 -3.40 -21.25
C LEU A 912 -49.75 -3.46 -21.54
N ALA A 913 -48.96 -3.89 -20.55
CA ALA A 913 -47.52 -3.98 -20.68
C ALA A 913 -47.10 -5.02 -21.74
N MET A 914 -47.66 -6.23 -21.68
CA MET A 914 -47.27 -7.32 -22.58
C MET A 914 -47.84 -7.18 -23.99
N ARG A 915 -49.12 -6.78 -24.12
CA ARG A 915 -49.82 -6.83 -25.42
C ARG A 915 -49.76 -5.52 -26.19
N VAL A 916 -49.43 -4.40 -25.55
CA VAL A 916 -49.39 -3.08 -26.19
C VAL A 916 -48.01 -2.44 -26.05
N GLN A 917 -47.52 -2.28 -24.82
CA GLN A 917 -46.27 -1.54 -24.58
C GLN A 917 -45.05 -2.27 -25.16
N THR A 918 -44.91 -3.59 -24.94
CA THR A 918 -43.78 -4.37 -25.48
C THR A 918 -43.74 -4.34 -27.02
N PRO A 919 -44.82 -4.67 -27.76
CA PRO A 919 -44.83 -4.53 -29.23
C PRO A 919 -44.53 -3.11 -29.70
N LEU A 920 -45.04 -2.09 -29.01
CA LEU A 920 -44.78 -0.69 -29.37
C LEU A 920 -43.31 -0.31 -29.16
N CYS A 921 -42.67 -0.79 -28.11
CA CYS A 921 -41.24 -0.59 -27.90
C CYS A 921 -40.41 -1.25 -29.01
N LEU A 922 -40.79 -2.45 -29.46
CA LEU A 922 -40.12 -3.12 -30.58
C LEU A 922 -40.22 -2.29 -31.87
N GLU A 923 -41.39 -1.75 -32.19
CA GLU A 923 -41.56 -0.87 -33.36
C GLU A 923 -40.72 0.41 -33.26
N LEU A 924 -40.71 1.06 -32.10
CA LEU A 924 -39.92 2.27 -31.91
C LEU A 924 -38.42 2.00 -32.00
N GLN A 925 -37.93 0.83 -31.55
CA GLN A 925 -36.53 0.41 -31.72
C GLN A 925 -36.20 0.19 -33.21
N LEU A 926 -37.10 -0.42 -33.97
CA LEU A 926 -36.94 -0.59 -35.42
C LEU A 926 -36.90 0.78 -36.13
N ILE A 927 -37.76 1.71 -35.75
CA ILE A 927 -37.78 3.07 -36.31
C ILE A 927 -36.51 3.85 -35.94
N ALA A 928 -36.02 3.71 -34.71
CA ALA A 928 -34.78 4.37 -34.25
C ALA A 928 -33.50 3.78 -34.89
N SER A 929 -33.56 2.56 -35.43
CA SER A 929 -32.40 1.90 -36.07
C SER A 929 -32.42 1.95 -37.60
N ASP A 930 -33.55 2.31 -38.23
CA ASP A 930 -33.69 2.31 -39.69
C ASP A 930 -33.18 3.61 -40.33
N SER A 931 -31.94 3.55 -40.84
CA SER A 931 -31.24 4.65 -41.51
C SER A 931 -31.96 5.26 -42.73
N ARG A 932 -33.04 4.63 -43.23
CA ARG A 932 -33.83 5.14 -44.38
C ARG A 932 -34.85 6.21 -43.97
N LEU A 933 -35.14 6.34 -42.68
CA LEU A 933 -36.13 7.28 -42.17
C LEU A 933 -35.54 8.67 -41.94
N SER A 934 -36.37 9.71 -41.96
CA SER A 934 -35.93 11.07 -41.64
C SER A 934 -35.50 11.21 -40.17
N THR A 935 -34.62 12.18 -39.90
CA THR A 935 -34.06 12.42 -38.54
C THR A 935 -35.14 12.72 -37.51
N ARG A 936 -36.24 13.38 -37.91
CA ARG A 936 -37.38 13.69 -37.02
C ARG A 936 -37.98 12.45 -36.36
N TRP A 937 -38.07 11.33 -37.08
CA TRP A 937 -38.67 10.09 -36.58
C TRP A 937 -37.73 9.34 -35.66
N HIS A 938 -36.43 9.36 -35.96
CA HIS A 938 -35.38 8.81 -35.10
C HIS A 938 -35.38 9.50 -33.73
N GLU A 939 -35.29 10.84 -33.71
CA GLU A 939 -35.24 11.62 -32.47
C GLU A 939 -36.52 11.43 -31.63
N THR A 940 -37.68 11.42 -32.28
CA THR A 940 -38.97 11.20 -31.60
C THR A 940 -39.08 9.78 -31.05
N ALA A 941 -38.63 8.76 -31.79
CA ALA A 941 -38.65 7.37 -31.34
C ALA A 941 -37.69 7.12 -30.16
N GLU A 942 -36.46 7.64 -30.23
CA GLU A 942 -35.49 7.55 -29.13
C GLU A 942 -35.98 8.26 -27.86
N SER A 943 -36.65 9.41 -28.01
CA SER A 943 -37.25 10.12 -26.88
C SER A 943 -38.33 9.28 -26.21
N ARG A 944 -39.25 8.68 -26.99
CA ARG A 944 -40.33 7.83 -26.45
C ARG A 944 -39.82 6.52 -25.86
N LEU A 945 -38.78 5.91 -26.43
CA LEU A 945 -38.16 4.71 -25.88
C LEU A 945 -37.57 4.93 -24.48
N LYS A 946 -37.00 6.10 -24.22
CA LYS A 946 -36.53 6.47 -22.87
C LYS A 946 -37.68 6.56 -21.87
N GLU A 947 -38.80 7.17 -22.26
CA GLU A 947 -40.01 7.26 -21.44
C GLU A 947 -40.64 5.87 -21.18
N PHE A 948 -40.67 5.00 -22.19
CA PHE A 948 -41.29 3.67 -22.12
C PHE A 948 -40.48 2.62 -21.35
N SER A 949 -39.33 3.01 -20.78
CA SER A 949 -38.65 2.23 -19.75
C SER A 949 -39.51 2.03 -18.50
N GLN A 950 -40.50 2.90 -18.28
CA GLN A 950 -41.50 2.80 -17.22
C GLN A 950 -42.85 2.34 -17.77
N LEU A 951 -43.66 1.73 -16.91
CA LEU A 951 -45.04 1.34 -17.26
C LEU A 951 -45.87 2.58 -17.58
N GLN A 952 -46.47 2.58 -18.76
CA GLN A 952 -47.28 3.69 -19.24
C GLN A 952 -48.77 3.38 -19.16
N ASP A 953 -49.59 4.42 -19.15
CA ASP A 953 -51.04 4.26 -19.21
C ASP A 953 -51.52 3.97 -20.65
N LEU A 954 -52.74 3.44 -20.76
CA LEU A 954 -53.31 3.11 -22.08
C LEU A 954 -53.41 4.35 -22.98
N HIS A 955 -53.65 5.54 -22.42
CA HIS A 955 -53.82 6.77 -23.19
C HIS A 955 -52.53 7.20 -23.90
N THR A 956 -51.41 7.23 -23.18
CA THR A 956 -50.11 7.60 -23.74
C THR A 956 -49.61 6.57 -24.75
N LEU A 957 -49.82 5.27 -24.49
CA LEU A 957 -49.49 4.20 -25.43
C LEU A 957 -50.32 4.34 -26.72
N PHE A 958 -51.63 4.59 -26.59
CA PHE A 958 -52.52 4.77 -27.74
C PHE A 958 -52.13 6.01 -28.56
N GLN A 959 -51.90 7.16 -27.92
CA GLN A 959 -51.46 8.38 -28.60
C GLN A 959 -50.13 8.20 -29.34
N THR A 960 -49.19 7.49 -28.73
CA THR A 960 -47.89 7.22 -29.35
C THR A 960 -48.06 6.30 -30.55
N ALA A 961 -48.85 5.23 -30.44
CA ALA A 961 -49.15 4.35 -31.57
C ALA A 961 -49.83 5.11 -32.73
N VAL A 962 -50.76 6.03 -32.45
CA VAL A 962 -51.39 6.91 -33.45
C VAL A 962 -50.36 7.86 -34.09
N HIS A 963 -49.46 8.44 -33.29
CA HIS A 963 -48.43 9.37 -33.78
C HIS A 963 -47.50 8.71 -34.82
N PHE A 964 -47.15 7.44 -34.63
CA PHE A 964 -46.32 6.67 -35.56
C PHE A 964 -47.13 5.88 -36.60
N GLY A 965 -48.46 5.95 -36.61
CA GLY A 965 -49.28 5.22 -37.58
C GLY A 965 -49.26 3.70 -37.43
N LEU A 966 -49.03 3.20 -36.21
CA LEU A 966 -48.87 1.76 -35.94
C LEU A 966 -50.24 1.11 -35.67
N PHE A 967 -51.10 1.10 -36.69
CA PHE A 967 -52.51 0.69 -36.55
C PHE A 967 -52.72 -0.76 -36.12
N HIS A 968 -51.76 -1.65 -36.39
CA HIS A 968 -51.79 -3.03 -35.90
C HIS A 968 -51.71 -3.10 -34.36
N ILE A 969 -50.97 -2.20 -33.71
CA ILE A 969 -50.92 -2.07 -32.24
C ILE A 969 -52.16 -1.35 -31.71
N ILE A 970 -52.66 -0.36 -32.46
CA ILE A 970 -53.91 0.36 -32.12
C ILE A 970 -55.10 -0.60 -32.04
N LEU A 971 -55.19 -1.60 -32.93
CA LEU A 971 -56.21 -2.65 -32.85
C LEU A 971 -56.14 -3.42 -31.52
N VAL A 972 -54.94 -3.79 -31.09
CA VAL A 972 -54.72 -4.53 -29.84
C VAL A 972 -55.03 -3.64 -28.62
N ALA A 973 -54.63 -2.37 -28.66
CA ALA A 973 -54.93 -1.39 -27.61
C ALA A 973 -56.43 -1.06 -27.50
N ALA A 974 -57.13 -0.98 -28.64
CA ALA A 974 -58.56 -0.72 -28.69
C ALA A 974 -59.38 -1.83 -28.01
N HIS A 975 -58.95 -3.10 -28.16
CA HIS A 975 -59.58 -4.22 -27.46
C HIS A 975 -59.52 -4.09 -25.94
N LEU A 976 -58.38 -3.64 -25.39
CA LEU A 976 -58.18 -3.45 -23.95
C LEU A 976 -58.92 -2.21 -23.41
N SER A 977 -59.50 -1.38 -24.29
CA SER A 977 -60.35 -0.24 -23.93
C SER A 977 -61.84 -0.63 -23.97
N PRO A 978 -62.60 -0.49 -22.88
CA PRO A 978 -64.05 -0.77 -22.89
C PRO A 978 -64.88 0.24 -23.71
N ALA A 979 -64.31 1.38 -24.14
CA ALA A 979 -65.07 2.52 -24.66
C ALA A 979 -65.24 2.58 -26.20
N HIS A 980 -64.49 1.83 -27.01
CA HIS A 980 -64.36 2.12 -28.47
C HIS A 980 -64.69 0.95 -29.42
N ASN A 981 -65.33 -0.10 -28.94
CA ASN A 981 -65.04 -1.45 -29.43
C ASN A 981 -65.71 -1.95 -30.73
N LYS A 982 -66.38 -1.12 -31.56
CA LYS A 982 -66.94 -1.61 -32.85
C LYS A 982 -66.90 -0.62 -34.02
N GLU A 983 -67.27 0.64 -33.81
CA GLU A 983 -67.41 1.60 -34.92
C GLU A 983 -66.07 2.05 -35.52
N LEU A 984 -65.00 2.04 -34.72
CA LEU A 984 -63.65 2.43 -35.18
C LEU A 984 -62.82 1.23 -35.70
N ALA A 985 -63.27 -0.01 -35.50
CA ALA A 985 -62.49 -1.19 -35.87
C ALA A 985 -62.27 -1.26 -37.40
N SER A 986 -63.31 -0.95 -38.18
CA SER A 986 -63.26 -0.95 -39.65
C SER A 986 -62.29 0.11 -40.19
N SER A 987 -62.32 1.33 -39.65
CA SER A 987 -61.41 2.41 -40.07
C SER A 987 -59.96 2.13 -39.66
N ILE A 988 -59.74 1.51 -38.50
CA ILE A 988 -58.40 1.08 -38.07
C ILE A 988 -57.88 -0.03 -38.99
N TRP A 989 -58.69 -1.03 -39.36
CA TRP A 989 -58.30 -2.09 -40.30
C TRP A 989 -57.87 -1.54 -41.66
N VAL A 990 -58.61 -0.58 -42.23
CA VAL A 990 -58.21 0.11 -43.47
C VAL A 990 -56.85 0.80 -43.28
N SER A 991 -56.66 1.46 -42.14
CA SER A 991 -55.43 2.20 -41.82
C SER A 991 -54.21 1.30 -41.57
N VAL A 992 -54.39 -0.01 -41.31
CA VAL A 992 -53.29 -0.98 -41.22
C VAL A 992 -52.58 -1.13 -42.58
N PHE A 993 -53.35 -1.16 -43.66
CA PHE A 993 -52.82 -1.29 -45.03
C PHE A 993 -52.53 0.08 -45.65
N PHE A 994 -53.39 1.06 -45.39
CA PHE A 994 -53.33 2.41 -45.93
C PHE A 994 -53.26 3.47 -44.82
N PRO A 995 -52.13 3.56 -44.10
CA PRO A 995 -52.00 4.54 -43.03
C PRO A 995 -51.90 5.97 -43.60
N SER A 996 -52.71 6.89 -43.07
CA SER A 996 -52.66 8.31 -43.44
C SER A 996 -51.36 9.00 -43.01
N LEU A 997 -50.74 8.50 -41.93
CA LEU A 997 -49.51 9.02 -41.35
C LEU A 997 -48.67 7.83 -40.92
N CYS A 998 -47.51 7.60 -41.55
CA CYS A 998 -46.64 6.45 -41.27
C CYS A 998 -45.18 6.81 -41.61
N PRO A 999 -44.19 6.49 -40.75
CA PRO A 999 -42.77 6.73 -41.03
C PRO A 999 -42.29 6.06 -42.32
N TYR A 1000 -42.86 4.92 -42.67
CA TYR A 1000 -42.47 4.11 -43.82
C TYR A 1000 -43.12 4.56 -45.13
N SER A 1001 -43.89 5.65 -45.15
CA SER A 1001 -44.49 6.17 -46.38
C SER A 1001 -43.42 6.75 -47.32
N SER A 1002 -43.67 6.69 -48.62
CA SER A 1002 -42.73 7.14 -49.65
C SER A 1002 -42.38 8.64 -49.58
N THR A 1003 -43.22 9.45 -48.92
CA THR A 1003 -43.02 10.89 -48.72
C THR A 1003 -42.09 11.22 -47.54
N GLU A 1004 -41.99 10.34 -46.54
CA GLU A 1004 -41.29 10.61 -45.28
C GLU A 1004 -39.91 9.92 -45.19
N MET A 1005 -39.62 9.01 -46.13
CA MET A 1005 -38.36 8.31 -46.27
C MET A 1005 -37.30 9.13 -47.03
N VAL A 1006 -36.05 9.05 -46.56
CA VAL A 1006 -34.89 9.69 -47.19
C VAL A 1006 -34.51 8.97 -48.49
N SER A 1007 -34.56 7.64 -48.49
CA SER A 1007 -34.38 6.80 -49.68
C SER A 1007 -35.75 6.31 -50.17
N LYS A 1008 -36.21 6.81 -51.32
CA LYS A 1008 -37.50 6.40 -51.88
C LYS A 1008 -37.48 4.91 -52.23
N PRO A 1009 -38.39 4.09 -51.68
CA PRO A 1009 -38.51 2.69 -52.08
C PRO A 1009 -39.03 2.59 -53.53
N ALA A 1010 -38.80 1.45 -54.18
CA ALA A 1010 -39.44 1.15 -55.46
C ALA A 1010 -40.98 1.27 -55.33
N VAL A 1011 -41.67 1.67 -56.40
CA VAL A 1011 -43.12 1.97 -56.39
C VAL A 1011 -43.91 0.80 -55.79
N GLU A 1012 -43.58 -0.42 -56.20
CA GLU A 1012 -44.14 -1.68 -55.69
C GLU A 1012 -43.99 -1.86 -54.17
N ARG A 1013 -42.85 -1.43 -53.60
CA ARG A 1013 -42.58 -1.51 -52.15
C ARG A 1013 -43.33 -0.44 -51.35
N GLY A 1014 -43.72 0.66 -52.00
CA GLY A 1014 -44.37 1.80 -51.35
C GLY A 1014 -45.87 1.65 -51.13
N LEU A 1015 -46.52 0.64 -51.73
CA LEU A 1015 -47.98 0.43 -51.70
C LEU A 1015 -48.51 0.13 -50.30
N PHE A 1016 -47.84 -0.77 -49.57
CA PHE A 1016 -48.19 -1.16 -48.20
C PHE A 1016 -46.99 -0.89 -47.27
N PRO A 1017 -46.84 0.34 -46.75
CA PRO A 1017 -45.66 0.75 -45.99
C PRO A 1017 -45.31 -0.19 -44.83
N LEU A 1018 -46.31 -0.59 -44.04
CA LEU A 1018 -46.11 -1.47 -42.88
C LEU A 1018 -45.70 -2.91 -43.29
N LEU A 1019 -46.22 -3.41 -44.41
CA LEU A 1019 -46.01 -4.80 -44.84
C LEU A 1019 -44.72 -4.98 -45.65
N LEU A 1020 -44.37 -4.01 -46.49
CA LEU A 1020 -43.35 -4.18 -47.55
C LEU A 1020 -42.11 -3.31 -47.37
N VAL A 1021 -42.20 -2.23 -46.60
CA VAL A 1021 -41.04 -1.35 -46.33
C VAL A 1021 -40.37 -1.71 -45.00
N ARG A 1022 -41.15 -2.09 -43.98
CA ARG A 1022 -40.68 -2.49 -42.64
C ARG A 1022 -39.88 -3.81 -42.69
N ARG A 1023 -38.65 -3.81 -42.16
CA ARG A 1023 -37.65 -4.90 -42.30
C ARG A 1023 -37.80 -6.10 -41.35
N CYS A 1024 -38.76 -6.09 -40.44
CA CYS A 1024 -38.97 -7.16 -39.45
C CYS A 1024 -40.12 -8.09 -39.88
N ALA A 1025 -39.98 -9.40 -39.68
CA ALA A 1025 -40.94 -10.42 -40.13
C ALA A 1025 -42.21 -10.51 -39.27
N SER A 1026 -42.06 -10.38 -37.96
CA SER A 1026 -43.14 -10.34 -36.98
C SER A 1026 -43.60 -8.90 -36.74
N PHE A 1027 -44.84 -8.72 -36.30
CA PHE A 1027 -45.45 -7.40 -36.07
C PHE A 1027 -45.74 -7.13 -34.59
N LEU A 1028 -46.03 -8.17 -33.80
CA LEU A 1028 -46.29 -8.08 -32.36
C LEU A 1028 -45.20 -8.74 -31.52
N THR A 1029 -44.33 -9.55 -32.13
CA THR A 1029 -43.26 -10.31 -31.45
C THR A 1029 -41.89 -9.95 -32.02
N SER A 1030 -40.80 -10.37 -31.37
CA SER A 1030 -39.43 -10.11 -31.82
C SER A 1030 -38.86 -11.30 -32.61
N ASP A 1031 -38.78 -11.21 -33.95
CA ASP A 1031 -38.16 -12.22 -34.82
C ASP A 1031 -37.23 -11.58 -35.89
N SER A 1032 -36.47 -12.43 -36.57
CA SER A 1032 -35.34 -12.10 -37.47
C SER A 1032 -35.65 -11.09 -38.61
N GLU A 1033 -34.60 -10.37 -39.00
CA GLU A 1033 -34.59 -9.44 -40.14
C GLU A 1033 -34.88 -10.14 -41.48
N ILE A 1034 -35.58 -9.46 -42.39
CA ILE A 1034 -35.94 -9.98 -43.72
C ILE A 1034 -34.90 -9.60 -44.77
N SER A 1035 -34.75 -10.48 -45.77
CA SER A 1035 -33.90 -10.31 -46.96
C SER A 1035 -34.26 -9.06 -47.79
N GLN A 1036 -33.29 -8.54 -48.55
CA GLN A 1036 -33.41 -7.24 -49.25
C GLN A 1036 -34.18 -7.28 -50.58
N GLU A 1037 -34.43 -8.47 -51.14
CA GLU A 1037 -35.14 -8.66 -52.41
C GLU A 1037 -36.64 -8.83 -52.17
N VAL A 1038 -37.48 -8.18 -52.99
CA VAL A 1038 -38.94 -8.32 -52.89
C VAL A 1038 -39.42 -9.28 -53.94
N ARG A 1039 -40.10 -10.34 -53.50
CA ARG A 1039 -40.73 -11.36 -54.34
C ARG A 1039 -42.24 -11.15 -54.35
N ILE A 1040 -42.91 -11.62 -55.40
CA ILE A 1040 -44.37 -11.57 -55.55
C ILE A 1040 -45.07 -12.24 -54.35
N GLU A 1041 -44.45 -13.29 -53.80
CA GLU A 1041 -44.90 -14.05 -52.63
C GLU A 1041 -44.84 -13.27 -51.31
N ASP A 1042 -44.10 -12.15 -51.24
CA ASP A 1042 -43.85 -11.45 -49.97
C ASP A 1042 -45.12 -10.82 -49.42
N PHE A 1043 -45.99 -10.26 -50.26
CA PHE A 1043 -47.28 -9.73 -49.81
C PHE A 1043 -48.14 -10.82 -49.15
N GLN A 1044 -48.17 -12.02 -49.73
CA GLN A 1044 -48.90 -13.15 -49.17
C GLN A 1044 -48.33 -13.58 -47.82
N CYS A 1045 -47.03 -13.80 -47.76
CA CYS A 1045 -46.33 -14.27 -46.57
C CYS A 1045 -46.44 -13.27 -45.42
N ARG A 1046 -46.26 -11.97 -45.72
CA ARG A 1046 -46.33 -10.88 -44.74
C ARG A 1046 -47.74 -10.66 -44.21
N THR A 1047 -48.74 -10.68 -45.10
CA THR A 1047 -50.13 -10.44 -44.70
C THR A 1047 -50.70 -11.62 -43.91
N THR A 1048 -50.38 -12.86 -44.32
CA THR A 1048 -50.76 -14.06 -43.55
C THR A 1048 -50.12 -14.06 -42.16
N LYS A 1049 -48.83 -13.72 -42.04
CA LYS A 1049 -48.15 -13.60 -40.75
C LYS A 1049 -48.77 -12.51 -39.85
N LEU A 1050 -49.08 -11.33 -40.40
CA LEU A 1050 -49.77 -10.26 -39.67
C LEU A 1050 -51.13 -10.73 -39.12
N VAL A 1051 -51.91 -11.40 -39.97
CA VAL A 1051 -53.23 -11.89 -39.59
C VAL A 1051 -53.14 -12.98 -38.52
N GLU A 1052 -52.19 -13.91 -38.63
CA GLU A 1052 -51.97 -14.96 -37.62
C GLU A 1052 -51.61 -14.37 -36.24
N GLU A 1053 -50.77 -13.34 -36.20
CA GLU A 1053 -50.42 -12.66 -34.94
C GLU A 1053 -51.58 -11.85 -34.36
N LEU A 1054 -52.33 -11.15 -35.21
CA LEU A 1054 -53.53 -10.42 -34.78
C LEU A 1054 -54.65 -11.36 -34.33
N GLU A 1055 -54.77 -12.55 -34.93
CA GLU A 1055 -55.77 -13.56 -34.56
C GLU A 1055 -55.54 -14.03 -33.12
N ALA A 1056 -54.28 -14.25 -32.75
CA ALA A 1056 -53.90 -14.59 -31.37
C ALA A 1056 -54.15 -13.42 -30.40
N ALA A 1057 -54.08 -12.18 -30.88
CA ALA A 1057 -54.14 -10.97 -30.05
C ALA A 1057 -55.51 -10.27 -30.00
N LEU A 1058 -56.50 -10.64 -30.82
CA LEU A 1058 -57.79 -9.95 -30.90
C LEU A 1058 -58.98 -10.89 -30.63
N PRO A 1059 -60.06 -10.41 -29.99
CA PRO A 1059 -61.29 -11.18 -29.84
C PRO A 1059 -62.01 -11.32 -31.18
N SER A 1060 -62.83 -12.38 -31.33
CA SER A 1060 -63.64 -12.63 -32.54
C SER A 1060 -64.58 -11.47 -32.93
N SER A 1061 -64.88 -10.54 -32.01
CA SER A 1061 -65.71 -9.37 -32.30
C SER A 1061 -65.06 -8.32 -33.22
N MET A 1062 -63.73 -8.32 -33.34
CA MET A 1062 -62.96 -7.38 -34.17
C MET A 1062 -62.73 -7.90 -35.61
N TRP A 1063 -63.14 -9.14 -35.87
CA TRP A 1063 -62.97 -9.84 -37.15
C TRP A 1063 -64.30 -9.89 -37.87
N ASP A 1064 -64.79 -8.75 -38.36
CA ASP A 1064 -65.96 -8.75 -39.23
C ASP A 1064 -65.57 -9.31 -40.61
N PRO A 1065 -66.11 -10.47 -41.01
CA PRO A 1065 -65.77 -11.13 -42.28
C PRO A 1065 -66.06 -10.22 -43.48
N ARG A 1066 -67.09 -9.37 -43.41
CA ARG A 1066 -67.50 -8.53 -44.55
C ARG A 1066 -66.49 -7.42 -44.81
N TRP A 1067 -65.87 -6.87 -43.77
CA TRP A 1067 -64.92 -5.77 -43.90
C TRP A 1067 -63.48 -6.26 -44.10
N VAL A 1068 -63.05 -7.26 -43.34
CA VAL A 1068 -61.66 -7.74 -43.42
C VAL A 1068 -61.40 -8.46 -44.74
N VAL A 1069 -62.36 -9.25 -45.24
CA VAL A 1069 -62.19 -9.99 -46.50
C VAL A 1069 -62.27 -9.07 -47.71
N THR A 1070 -63.21 -8.11 -47.74
CA THR A 1070 -63.29 -7.11 -48.82
C THR A 1070 -62.03 -6.25 -48.88
N LEU A 1071 -61.47 -5.85 -47.73
CA LEU A 1071 -60.21 -5.12 -47.67
C LEU A 1071 -59.04 -5.97 -48.19
N LEU A 1072 -58.90 -7.22 -47.77
CA LEU A 1072 -57.82 -8.11 -48.22
C LEU A 1072 -57.88 -8.37 -49.73
N GLU A 1073 -59.08 -8.59 -50.28
CA GLU A 1073 -59.24 -8.80 -51.73
C GLU A 1073 -58.99 -7.51 -52.52
N TYR A 1074 -59.40 -6.35 -51.99
CA TYR A 1074 -59.04 -5.06 -52.56
C TYR A 1074 -57.52 -4.87 -52.58
N CYS A 1075 -56.83 -5.11 -51.47
CA CYS A 1075 -55.37 -5.00 -51.38
C CYS A 1075 -54.65 -6.00 -52.31
N ASN A 1076 -55.17 -7.22 -52.46
CA ASN A 1076 -54.61 -8.20 -53.39
C ASN A 1076 -54.79 -7.76 -54.86
N CYS A 1077 -55.94 -7.16 -55.19
CA CYS A 1077 -56.17 -6.57 -56.50
C CYS A 1077 -55.21 -5.40 -56.78
N VAL A 1078 -54.95 -4.52 -55.79
CA VAL A 1078 -53.93 -3.46 -55.88
C VAL A 1078 -52.55 -4.04 -56.15
N TRP A 1079 -52.16 -5.07 -55.38
CA TRP A 1079 -50.88 -5.74 -55.53
C TRP A 1079 -50.68 -6.32 -56.93
N LEU A 1080 -51.66 -7.10 -57.42
CA LEU A 1080 -51.61 -7.74 -58.72
C LEU A 1080 -51.62 -6.73 -59.89
N HIS A 1081 -52.37 -5.64 -59.78
CA HIS A 1081 -52.34 -4.59 -60.82
C HIS A 1081 -50.95 -3.96 -60.94
N THR A 1082 -50.23 -3.79 -59.83
CA THR A 1082 -48.89 -3.19 -59.87
C THR A 1082 -47.78 -4.10 -60.41
N PHE A 1083 -47.97 -5.43 -60.40
CA PHE A 1083 -47.03 -6.41 -60.95
C PHE A 1083 -47.63 -7.05 -62.22
N GLU A 1084 -47.47 -6.40 -63.38
CA GLU A 1084 -48.14 -6.73 -64.66
C GLU A 1084 -47.91 -8.17 -65.21
N THR A 1085 -47.04 -9.01 -64.62
CA THR A 1085 -46.79 -10.39 -65.08
C THR A 1085 -46.73 -11.40 -63.94
N VAL A 1086 -47.84 -12.11 -63.71
CA VAL A 1086 -47.87 -13.32 -62.88
C VAL A 1086 -48.17 -14.52 -63.79
N ASP A 1087 -47.11 -15.23 -64.19
CA ASP A 1087 -47.18 -16.30 -65.20
C ASP A 1087 -47.78 -17.62 -64.68
N THR A 1088 -47.88 -17.83 -63.36
CA THR A 1088 -48.46 -19.08 -62.80
C THR A 1088 -49.51 -18.86 -61.72
N GLU A 1089 -50.49 -19.77 -61.64
CA GLU A 1089 -51.57 -19.72 -60.63
C GLU A 1089 -51.09 -19.97 -59.20
N GLN A 1090 -49.90 -20.56 -59.03
CA GLN A 1090 -49.26 -20.81 -57.74
C GLN A 1090 -48.67 -19.53 -57.13
N ASP A 1091 -48.44 -18.49 -57.94
CA ASP A 1091 -47.83 -17.22 -57.52
C ASP A 1091 -48.88 -16.17 -57.09
N ARG A 1092 -50.19 -16.49 -57.14
CA ARG A 1092 -51.28 -15.56 -56.76
C ARG A 1092 -51.60 -15.65 -55.26
N ALA A 1093 -51.44 -14.52 -54.59
CA ALA A 1093 -51.51 -14.36 -53.13
C ALA A 1093 -52.95 -14.30 -52.56
N TRP A 1094 -53.77 -15.35 -52.66
CA TRP A 1094 -55.14 -15.35 -52.09
C TRP A 1094 -55.17 -15.49 -50.55
N VAL A 1095 -54.72 -14.44 -49.86
CA VAL A 1095 -54.60 -14.38 -48.41
C VAL A 1095 -55.93 -14.66 -47.69
N ALA A 1096 -57.05 -14.11 -48.19
CA ALA A 1096 -58.36 -14.32 -47.58
C ALA A 1096 -58.79 -15.80 -47.55
N LEU A 1097 -58.47 -16.57 -48.59
CA LEU A 1097 -58.79 -18.01 -48.67
C LEU A 1097 -57.99 -18.86 -47.67
N HIS A 1098 -56.82 -18.39 -47.23
CA HIS A 1098 -56.05 -19.06 -46.18
C HIS A 1098 -56.62 -18.79 -44.78
N ILE A 1099 -57.27 -17.63 -44.57
CA ILE A 1099 -57.75 -17.18 -43.26
C ILE A 1099 -59.16 -17.69 -42.98
N LEU A 1100 -60.07 -17.68 -43.97
CA LEU A 1100 -61.47 -18.05 -43.79
C LEU A 1100 -61.72 -19.44 -43.17
N PRO A 1101 -60.97 -20.51 -43.53
CA PRO A 1101 -61.15 -21.83 -42.90
C PRO A 1101 -60.58 -21.94 -41.48
N ARG A 1102 -59.73 -21.00 -41.06
CA ARG A 1102 -59.05 -20.99 -39.75
C ARG A 1102 -59.88 -20.20 -38.73
N ARG A 1103 -59.47 -20.21 -37.47
CA ARG A 1103 -60.02 -19.25 -36.50
C ARG A 1103 -59.65 -17.83 -36.98
N PRO A 1104 -60.46 -16.79 -36.68
CA PRO A 1104 -61.67 -16.80 -35.87
C PRO A 1104 -62.94 -17.20 -36.64
N TYR A 1105 -62.90 -17.35 -37.97
CA TYR A 1105 -64.09 -17.53 -38.82
C TYR A 1105 -64.60 -18.98 -38.90
N ARG A 1106 -63.71 -19.94 -39.16
CA ARG A 1106 -64.02 -21.38 -39.35
C ARG A 1106 -65.09 -21.62 -40.44
N TYR A 1107 -65.00 -20.90 -41.54
CA TYR A 1107 -65.99 -21.00 -42.61
C TYR A 1107 -65.83 -22.28 -43.41
N THR A 1108 -66.97 -22.91 -43.69
CA THR A 1108 -67.08 -24.04 -44.62
C THR A 1108 -67.07 -23.53 -46.06
N PHE A 1109 -66.74 -24.40 -47.02
CA PHE A 1109 -66.75 -24.07 -48.46
C PHE A 1109 -68.02 -23.33 -48.89
N LEU A 1110 -69.20 -23.84 -48.54
CA LEU A 1110 -70.48 -23.21 -48.87
C LEU A 1110 -70.63 -21.79 -48.29
N THR A 1111 -70.12 -21.56 -47.08
CA THR A 1111 -70.16 -20.24 -46.44
C THR A 1111 -69.21 -19.26 -47.14
N ILE A 1112 -68.05 -19.74 -47.60
CA ILE A 1112 -67.10 -18.96 -48.39
C ILE A 1112 -67.73 -18.57 -49.74
N VAL A 1113 -68.33 -19.52 -50.47
CA VAL A 1113 -69.01 -19.22 -51.75
C VAL A 1113 -70.12 -18.19 -51.58
N LYS A 1114 -70.95 -18.32 -50.53
CA LYS A 1114 -71.99 -17.32 -50.20
C LYS A 1114 -71.41 -15.94 -49.89
N LEU A 1115 -70.32 -15.88 -49.12
CA LEU A 1115 -69.65 -14.63 -48.80
C LEU A 1115 -69.15 -13.91 -50.07
N TYR A 1116 -68.48 -14.63 -50.97
CA TYR A 1116 -67.99 -14.04 -52.22
C TYR A 1116 -69.14 -13.67 -53.16
N ALA A 1117 -70.24 -14.43 -53.17
CA ALA A 1117 -71.45 -14.07 -53.91
C ALA A 1117 -72.06 -12.75 -53.41
N ASP A 1118 -72.14 -12.58 -52.09
CA ASP A 1118 -72.64 -11.36 -51.44
C ASP A 1118 -71.68 -10.17 -51.70
N MET A 1119 -70.36 -10.42 -51.74
CA MET A 1119 -69.36 -9.40 -52.11
C MET A 1119 -69.52 -8.94 -53.56
N ILE A 1120 -69.78 -9.85 -54.50
CA ILE A 1120 -70.03 -9.51 -55.91
C ILE A 1120 -71.33 -8.71 -56.05
N ALA A 1121 -72.41 -9.16 -55.38
CA ALA A 1121 -73.70 -8.46 -55.41
C ALA A 1121 -73.63 -7.04 -54.79
N GLY A 1122 -72.76 -6.85 -53.80
CA GLY A 1122 -72.56 -5.58 -53.12
C GLY A 1122 -71.42 -4.70 -53.67
N LEU A 1123 -70.77 -5.10 -54.77
CA LEU A 1123 -69.49 -4.51 -55.26
C LEU A 1123 -69.49 -2.98 -55.31
N GLY A 1124 -70.49 -2.38 -55.95
CA GLY A 1124 -70.55 -0.92 -56.11
C GLY A 1124 -70.72 -0.14 -54.80
N VAL A 1125 -71.28 -0.76 -53.75
CA VAL A 1125 -71.48 -0.09 -52.45
C VAL A 1125 -70.21 -0.17 -51.61
N TRP A 1126 -69.69 -1.38 -51.37
CA TRP A 1126 -68.53 -1.53 -50.50
C TRP A 1126 -67.23 -1.04 -51.14
N ALA A 1127 -67.09 -1.13 -52.47
CA ALA A 1127 -65.93 -0.57 -53.16
C ALA A 1127 -65.91 0.97 -53.06
N ALA A 1128 -67.07 1.62 -53.17
CA ALA A 1128 -67.20 3.07 -52.96
C ALA A 1128 -66.90 3.46 -51.51
N ASP A 1129 -67.41 2.71 -50.53
CA ASP A 1129 -67.17 2.95 -49.11
C ASP A 1129 -65.67 2.80 -48.74
N LEU A 1130 -64.99 1.77 -49.26
CA LEU A 1130 -63.54 1.59 -49.07
C LEU A 1130 -62.74 2.69 -49.76
N LYS A 1131 -63.08 3.04 -51.01
CA LYS A 1131 -62.43 4.15 -51.73
C LYS A 1131 -62.58 5.48 -50.99
N SER A 1132 -63.75 5.75 -50.40
CA SER A 1132 -63.96 6.95 -49.59
C SER A 1132 -63.09 7.02 -48.33
N SER A 1133 -62.63 5.86 -47.86
CA SER A 1133 -61.80 5.71 -46.65
C SER A 1133 -60.29 5.69 -46.93
N ILE A 1134 -59.88 5.54 -48.19
CA ILE A 1134 -58.48 5.46 -48.61
C ILE A 1134 -58.08 6.78 -49.27
N SER A 1135 -56.92 7.33 -48.92
CA SER A 1135 -56.37 8.49 -49.62
C SER A 1135 -55.83 8.06 -50.99
N ASP A 1136 -56.55 8.40 -52.06
CA ASP A 1136 -56.31 8.01 -53.46
C ASP A 1136 -54.83 8.05 -53.87
N THR A 1137 -54.21 6.87 -54.03
CA THR A 1137 -52.90 6.76 -54.68
C THR A 1137 -52.91 5.83 -55.90
N HIS A 1138 -53.84 4.86 -55.99
CA HIS A 1138 -53.93 3.91 -57.10
C HIS A 1138 -55.41 3.57 -57.39
N PRO A 1139 -56.04 4.16 -58.42
CA PRO A 1139 -57.45 3.94 -58.70
C PRO A 1139 -57.66 2.61 -59.43
N ILE A 1140 -58.20 1.61 -58.73
CA ILE A 1140 -58.69 0.36 -59.35
C ILE A 1140 -60.10 0.60 -59.88
N SER A 1141 -60.36 0.18 -61.12
CA SER A 1141 -61.71 0.23 -61.70
C SER A 1141 -62.65 -0.80 -61.05
N GLU A 1142 -63.96 -0.54 -61.03
CA GLU A 1142 -64.91 -1.56 -60.55
C GLU A 1142 -64.85 -2.84 -61.41
N ASP A 1143 -64.52 -2.70 -62.69
CA ASP A 1143 -64.36 -3.80 -63.64
C ASP A 1143 -63.14 -4.69 -63.28
N GLU A 1144 -61.99 -4.10 -62.94
CA GLU A 1144 -60.80 -4.85 -62.46
C GLU A 1144 -61.07 -5.63 -61.18
N LEU A 1145 -61.76 -5.00 -60.22
CA LEU A 1145 -62.10 -5.64 -58.95
C LEU A 1145 -63.12 -6.77 -59.15
N CYS A 1146 -64.08 -6.59 -60.06
CA CYS A 1146 -65.00 -7.63 -60.48
C CYS A 1146 -64.27 -8.81 -61.13
N ASN A 1147 -63.32 -8.54 -62.02
CA ASN A 1147 -62.48 -9.54 -62.67
C ASN A 1147 -61.61 -10.31 -61.65
N HIS A 1148 -61.04 -9.62 -60.66
CA HIS A 1148 -60.27 -10.25 -59.58
C HIS A 1148 -61.14 -11.17 -58.72
N ILE A 1149 -62.26 -10.67 -58.20
CA ILE A 1149 -63.15 -11.45 -57.32
C ILE A 1149 -63.78 -12.63 -58.06
N GLY A 1150 -64.18 -12.45 -59.32
CA GLY A 1150 -64.68 -13.54 -60.17
C GLY A 1150 -63.61 -14.61 -60.42
N THR A 1151 -62.37 -14.22 -60.62
CA THR A 1151 -61.23 -15.15 -60.73
C THR A 1151 -61.01 -15.94 -59.45
N VAL A 1152 -61.03 -15.28 -58.29
CA VAL A 1152 -60.89 -15.94 -56.97
C VAL A 1152 -62.01 -16.95 -56.78
N LEU A 1153 -63.25 -16.57 -57.10
CA LEU A 1153 -64.41 -17.46 -56.99
C LEU A 1153 -64.30 -18.69 -57.90
N LEU A 1154 -63.91 -18.52 -59.17
CA LEU A 1154 -63.70 -19.63 -60.08
C LEU A 1154 -62.61 -20.59 -59.58
N PHE A 1155 -61.55 -20.05 -58.97
CA PHE A 1155 -60.54 -20.88 -58.33
C PHE A 1155 -61.07 -21.65 -57.11
N ILE A 1156 -61.87 -21.01 -56.24
CA ILE A 1156 -62.50 -21.68 -55.10
C ILE A 1156 -63.34 -22.88 -55.60
N ILE A 1157 -64.11 -22.67 -56.66
CA ILE A 1157 -64.95 -23.70 -57.29
C ILE A 1157 -64.08 -24.81 -57.89
N ASP A 1158 -63.04 -24.49 -58.68
CA ASP A 1158 -62.09 -25.46 -59.25
C ASP A 1158 -61.41 -26.30 -58.16
N ARG A 1159 -60.89 -25.67 -57.11
CA ARG A 1159 -60.25 -26.35 -55.98
C ARG A 1159 -61.20 -27.28 -55.24
N TRP A 1160 -62.45 -26.87 -55.02
CA TRP A 1160 -63.46 -27.72 -54.39
C TRP A 1160 -63.86 -28.90 -55.28
N MET A 1161 -64.02 -28.66 -56.58
CA MET A 1161 -64.28 -29.73 -57.54
C MET A 1161 -63.18 -30.79 -57.53
N ARG A 1162 -61.91 -30.40 -57.39
CA ARG A 1162 -60.80 -31.36 -57.30
C ARG A 1162 -60.75 -32.14 -55.98
N THR A 1163 -61.40 -31.67 -54.91
CA THR A 1163 -61.22 -32.20 -53.55
C THR A 1163 -62.44 -32.90 -52.96
N GLU A 1164 -63.66 -32.47 -53.28
CA GLU A 1164 -64.90 -32.95 -52.62
C GLU A 1164 -66.04 -33.33 -53.59
N LEU A 1165 -65.71 -33.65 -54.85
CA LEU A 1165 -66.70 -33.92 -55.92
C LEU A 1165 -67.68 -35.08 -55.62
N ILE A 1166 -67.29 -36.01 -54.75
CA ILE A 1166 -67.97 -37.31 -54.57
C ILE A 1166 -69.12 -37.24 -53.55
N ASP A 1167 -69.10 -36.27 -52.61
CA ASP A 1167 -70.06 -36.16 -51.49
C ASP A 1167 -70.86 -34.82 -51.51
N ALA A 1168 -70.89 -34.12 -52.64
CA ALA A 1168 -71.38 -32.75 -52.74
C ALA A 1168 -72.89 -32.57 -52.46
N ASP A 1169 -73.22 -31.66 -51.53
CA ASP A 1169 -74.57 -31.24 -51.16
C ASP A 1169 -75.29 -30.49 -52.32
N PRO A 1170 -76.53 -30.86 -52.72
CA PRO A 1170 -77.27 -30.18 -53.78
C PRO A 1170 -77.45 -28.67 -53.58
N SER A 1171 -77.47 -28.22 -52.32
CA SER A 1171 -77.59 -26.81 -51.97
C SER A 1171 -76.36 -25.98 -52.35
N ALA A 1172 -75.17 -26.59 -52.37
CA ALA A 1172 -73.94 -25.94 -52.79
C ALA A 1172 -73.90 -25.70 -54.29
N TRP A 1173 -74.34 -26.67 -55.09
CA TRP A 1173 -74.44 -26.55 -56.54
C TRP A 1173 -75.45 -25.47 -56.97
N SER A 1174 -76.59 -25.38 -56.28
CA SER A 1174 -77.57 -24.32 -56.53
C SER A 1174 -77.02 -22.92 -56.23
N GLU A 1175 -76.18 -22.82 -55.20
CA GLU A 1175 -75.53 -21.57 -54.84
C GLU A 1175 -74.48 -21.17 -55.89
N VAL A 1176 -73.62 -22.10 -56.31
CA VAL A 1176 -72.62 -21.89 -57.37
C VAL A 1176 -73.27 -21.42 -58.68
N ALA A 1177 -74.37 -22.06 -59.10
CA ALA A 1177 -75.14 -21.63 -60.27
C ALA A 1177 -75.65 -20.19 -60.13
N ARG A 1178 -76.19 -19.84 -58.96
CA ARG A 1178 -76.65 -18.47 -58.65
C ARG A 1178 -75.51 -17.46 -58.74
N VAL A 1179 -74.31 -17.78 -58.26
CA VAL A 1179 -73.17 -16.84 -58.32
C VAL A 1179 -72.65 -16.66 -59.74
N LEU A 1180 -72.58 -17.73 -60.53
CA LEU A 1180 -72.16 -17.65 -61.94
C LEU A 1180 -73.15 -16.82 -62.78
N ASP A 1181 -74.44 -16.87 -62.47
CA ASP A 1181 -75.44 -15.99 -63.10
C ASP A 1181 -75.23 -14.51 -62.71
N HIS A 1182 -74.73 -14.21 -61.51
CA HIS A 1182 -74.37 -12.84 -61.13
C HIS A 1182 -73.10 -12.36 -61.86
N LEU A 1183 -72.15 -13.25 -62.15
CA LEU A 1183 -70.97 -12.94 -62.95
C LEU A 1183 -71.29 -12.67 -64.43
N LYS A 1184 -72.40 -13.16 -64.97
CA LYS A 1184 -72.87 -12.77 -66.33
C LYS A 1184 -73.34 -11.32 -66.42
N LEU A 1185 -73.83 -10.77 -65.31
CA LEU A 1185 -74.40 -9.41 -65.25
C LEU A 1185 -73.32 -8.33 -65.11
N LEU A 1186 -72.14 -8.69 -64.63
CA LEU A 1186 -70.98 -7.83 -64.45
C LEU A 1186 -69.97 -8.19 -65.56
N ARG A 1187 -69.32 -7.23 -66.21
CA ARG A 1187 -68.50 -7.47 -67.43
C ARG A 1187 -67.21 -8.23 -67.12
N PHE A 1188 -67.31 -9.53 -66.87
CA PHE A 1188 -66.18 -10.40 -66.57
C PHE A 1188 -65.41 -10.78 -67.85
N ASP A 1189 -64.15 -10.37 -67.97
CA ASP A 1189 -63.35 -10.48 -69.20
C ASP A 1189 -62.58 -11.81 -69.34
N ASP A 1190 -62.48 -12.63 -68.29
CA ASP A 1190 -61.66 -13.87 -68.25
C ASP A 1190 -62.42 -15.10 -68.82
N ALA A 1191 -62.96 -14.95 -70.04
CA ALA A 1191 -63.83 -15.94 -70.71
C ALA A 1191 -63.18 -17.33 -70.86
N THR A 1192 -61.86 -17.39 -71.04
CA THR A 1192 -61.08 -18.63 -71.12
C THR A 1192 -61.21 -19.50 -69.87
N ARG A 1193 -61.24 -18.90 -68.68
CA ARG A 1193 -61.34 -19.65 -67.43
C ARG A 1193 -62.75 -20.15 -67.13
N LEU A 1194 -63.77 -19.37 -67.51
CA LEU A 1194 -65.16 -19.83 -67.48
C LEU A 1194 -65.36 -21.05 -68.37
N LEU A 1195 -64.76 -21.04 -69.57
CA LEU A 1195 -64.79 -22.17 -70.50
C LEU A 1195 -64.02 -23.40 -69.98
N ASP A 1196 -62.88 -23.21 -69.32
CA ASP A 1196 -62.12 -24.31 -68.71
C ASP A 1196 -62.88 -24.93 -67.52
N VAL A 1197 -63.47 -24.11 -66.65
CA VAL A 1197 -64.31 -24.60 -65.54
C VAL A 1197 -65.57 -25.29 -66.07
N GLY A 1198 -66.22 -24.73 -67.09
CA GLY A 1198 -67.34 -25.36 -67.80
C GLY A 1198 -66.96 -26.68 -68.46
N GLY A 1199 -65.75 -26.77 -69.03
CA GLY A 1199 -65.19 -27.99 -69.61
C GLY A 1199 -64.89 -29.07 -68.56
N GLN A 1200 -64.31 -28.69 -67.41
CA GLN A 1200 -64.10 -29.60 -66.28
C GLN A 1200 -65.41 -30.09 -65.65
N LEU A 1201 -66.41 -29.19 -65.52
CA LEU A 1201 -67.76 -29.55 -65.10
C LEU A 1201 -68.41 -30.54 -66.08
N ALA A 1202 -68.27 -30.32 -67.39
CA ALA A 1202 -68.76 -31.22 -68.42
C ALA A 1202 -68.08 -32.60 -68.38
N GLN A 1203 -66.78 -32.66 -68.05
CA GLN A 1203 -66.03 -33.92 -67.87
C GLN A 1203 -66.44 -34.67 -66.58
N SER A 1204 -66.68 -33.93 -65.49
CA SER A 1204 -67.08 -34.48 -64.19
C SER A 1204 -68.55 -34.93 -64.12
N ARG A 1205 -69.36 -34.61 -65.16
CA ARG A 1205 -70.76 -35.01 -65.36
C ARG A 1205 -71.08 -36.49 -65.12
N SER A 1206 -70.12 -37.38 -65.39
CA SER A 1206 -70.29 -38.83 -65.23
C SER A 1206 -70.12 -39.32 -63.79
N GLN A 1207 -69.59 -38.47 -62.90
CA GLN A 1207 -69.23 -38.82 -61.52
C GLN A 1207 -70.17 -38.19 -60.48
N CYS A 1208 -71.07 -37.29 -60.88
CA CYS A 1208 -72.02 -36.62 -59.99
C CYS A 1208 -73.31 -37.45 -59.72
N PRO A 1209 -73.90 -37.39 -58.51
CA PRO A 1209 -75.19 -38.00 -58.18
C PRO A 1209 -76.32 -37.58 -59.14
N THR A 1210 -77.28 -38.48 -59.40
CA THR A 1210 -78.42 -38.21 -60.31
C THR A 1210 -79.27 -37.00 -59.90
N VAL A 1211 -79.31 -36.66 -58.61
CA VAL A 1211 -80.08 -35.54 -58.05
C VAL A 1211 -79.44 -34.17 -58.35
N THR A 1212 -78.11 -34.10 -58.51
CA THR A 1212 -77.36 -32.84 -58.72
C THR A 1212 -77.06 -32.57 -60.20
N ARG A 1213 -77.16 -33.60 -61.06
CA ARG A 1213 -76.92 -33.53 -62.50
C ARG A 1213 -77.64 -32.40 -63.27
N PRO A 1214 -78.95 -32.11 -63.08
CA PRO A 1214 -79.61 -31.02 -63.80
C PRO A 1214 -79.11 -29.62 -63.39
N VAL A 1215 -78.71 -29.46 -62.13
CA VAL A 1215 -78.12 -28.19 -61.64
C VAL A 1215 -76.72 -28.01 -62.21
N VAL A 1216 -75.93 -29.07 -62.28
CA VAL A 1216 -74.60 -29.06 -62.94
C VAL A 1216 -74.73 -28.76 -64.43
N GLU A 1217 -75.73 -29.30 -65.13
CA GLU A 1217 -75.98 -28.99 -66.55
C GLU A 1217 -76.35 -27.51 -66.76
N ALA A 1218 -77.24 -26.94 -65.93
CA ALA A 1218 -77.55 -25.51 -65.97
C ALA A 1218 -76.33 -24.62 -65.65
N THR A 1219 -75.45 -25.10 -64.78
CA THR A 1219 -74.19 -24.40 -64.42
C THR A 1219 -73.21 -24.42 -65.59
N VAL A 1220 -73.08 -25.55 -66.29
CA VAL A 1220 -72.27 -25.71 -67.51
C VAL A 1220 -72.77 -24.80 -68.63
N ASP A 1221 -74.09 -24.76 -68.85
CA ASP A 1221 -74.73 -23.84 -69.80
C ASP A 1221 -74.58 -22.37 -69.39
N THR A 1222 -74.33 -22.09 -68.12
CA THR A 1222 -74.01 -20.75 -67.65
C THR A 1222 -72.53 -20.39 -67.84
N CYS A 1223 -71.62 -21.36 -67.88
CA CYS A 1223 -70.21 -21.15 -68.18
C CYS A 1223 -69.91 -20.98 -69.69
N TYR A 1224 -70.69 -21.60 -70.57
CA TYR A 1224 -70.63 -21.44 -72.03
C TYR A 1224 -71.44 -20.23 -72.51
#